data_AF-A0AAW5BRX4-F1
#
_entry.id   AF-A0AAW5BRX4-F1
#
_cell.length_a   1.000
_cell.length_b   1.000
_cell.length_c   1.000
_cell.angle_alpha   90.00
_cell.angle_beta   90.00
_cell.angle_gamma   90.00
#
_symmetry.space_group_name_H-M   'P 1'
#
loop_
_entity.id
_entity.type
_entity.pdbx_description
1 polymer ?
#
loop_
_entity_poly.entity_id
_entity_poly.type
_entity_poly.pdbx_seq_one_letter_code
_entity_poly.pdbx_strand_id
1 'polypeptide(L)'
;MRKVLSMSLAAVMALSLAGCGGGKNTTTVEETIKEETTKATETTAGKETEAVSKEDGDSGELTWDMAELILTHISDPEFPDYSVSVLDYGAVPDDGQLDTQAIQKAIDEVSEKGGGTVIIPSGDYDTGAITLKSDVNLCLEAEDTVLKFTKEINHDNYPLVFAHYEGSKCYNWSPLIYAHQQKNIAVTGKGKLDGQADKETWWNWNTTFNADGTTTKPSSADAKVLRKMTDEGVPAEDRVFGEGHFLRPNFVQPIECENVLIEGVTIANSPMWELNPVLCTNFTARGVHIDTHGYNNDGCDPENCNYVLIEDCYFNTGDDCIAVKAGRNRDGRELAEAGFPTQNLIIRNNTFADGHGGIACGSEMSGGIKNLFADNNTFDSPTLNYALRFKTNAERGGAIENVYLRNSTVKSVGNAVVHATMLYDVGRDGDYLPQFKNIKIENLKSDGGQYGIFMEAFEEVPITGLVFKNVEITGAGKDIRALNWQDPVMENVTINGKSYPRPVDTKILGVPVPGAEITGSSVLLGGNNEDLNYEWLIADEKDGSYVPAGTGGKLQIPDDAAGRYIKLSVTDKQGNEESSMPYKVLKANEAAGIKDNGEILRAAAKGYIDEDEKLDLSQEITNRDCAKMIAKLWDLDAPKEEIKISDVPANDPDYNAIAAVVEAGMMNLKDPSVTAAQGTLYNAGVTKDVAAKRVAFFPDASIDRDEMGYIALLSCGVPYNETLGTKPKFDDAEGIEPAYRSNVGASAYFGFMTAKTGNDFMPKDKTTMGELIEIVTRISDFSNK
;
A
#
# COMPACT_ATOMS: atom_id res chain seq x y z
N MET A 1 -24.66 11.92 -32.66
CA MET A 1 -25.74 11.20 -33.35
C MET A 1 -26.24 10.09 -32.42
N ARG A 2 -27.49 10.18 -31.97
CA ARG A 2 -28.20 9.16 -31.18
C ARG A 2 -28.74 8.05 -32.10
N LYS A 3 -28.88 6.84 -31.52
CA LYS A 3 -29.47 5.59 -32.05
C LYS A 3 -28.51 4.76 -32.91
N VAL A 4 -28.06 3.61 -32.39
CA VAL A 4 -28.53 2.25 -32.74
C VAL A 4 -27.87 1.28 -31.75
N LEU A 5 -28.63 0.70 -30.81
CA LEU A 5 -28.35 -0.61 -30.23
C LEU A 5 -29.59 -1.08 -29.47
N SER A 6 -30.44 -1.78 -30.20
CA SER A 6 -31.44 -2.68 -29.64
C SER A 6 -31.60 -3.81 -30.65
N MET A 7 -31.01 -4.97 -30.40
CA MET A 7 -31.55 -6.20 -30.95
C MET A 7 -31.16 -7.39 -30.09
N SER A 8 -32.21 -7.96 -29.51
CA SER A 8 -32.27 -9.09 -28.61
C SER A 8 -32.01 -10.42 -29.31
N LEU A 9 -31.40 -11.29 -28.53
CA LEU A 9 -31.37 -12.75 -28.54
C LEU A 9 -32.70 -13.41 -29.01
N ALA A 10 -32.86 -13.66 -30.32
CA ALA A 10 -33.94 -14.50 -30.85
C ALA A 10 -33.65 -14.95 -32.30
N ALA A 11 -32.52 -15.63 -32.55
CA ALA A 11 -32.28 -16.27 -33.84
C ALA A 11 -31.26 -17.43 -33.75
N VAL A 12 -31.39 -18.30 -32.74
CA VAL A 12 -30.66 -19.58 -32.71
C VAL A 12 -31.65 -20.69 -32.42
N MET A 13 -32.50 -21.01 -33.40
CA MET A 13 -33.16 -22.31 -33.53
C MET A 13 -33.89 -22.35 -34.87
N ALA A 14 -33.22 -22.89 -35.89
CA ALA A 14 -33.80 -23.71 -36.97
C ALA A 14 -32.79 -23.82 -38.10
N LEU A 15 -32.21 -25.01 -38.28
CA LEU A 15 -32.22 -25.79 -39.53
C LEU A 15 -31.10 -26.82 -39.48
N SER A 16 -31.45 -28.00 -38.96
CA SER A 16 -30.91 -29.26 -39.45
C SER A 16 -31.63 -29.62 -40.76
N LEU A 17 -30.89 -30.05 -41.78
CA LEU A 17 -31.08 -31.32 -42.49
C LEU A 17 -30.40 -31.34 -43.88
N ALA A 18 -29.50 -32.32 -43.99
CA ALA A 18 -29.32 -33.25 -45.12
C ALA A 18 -28.72 -32.76 -46.45
N GLY A 19 -27.64 -33.46 -46.87
CA GLY A 19 -27.54 -33.89 -48.26
C GLY A 19 -26.14 -33.94 -48.89
N CYS A 20 -25.40 -35.00 -48.56
CA CYS A 20 -24.46 -35.76 -49.41
C CYS A 20 -23.74 -35.11 -50.61
N GLY A 21 -22.40 -35.21 -50.59
CA GLY A 21 -21.69 -35.95 -51.64
C GLY A 21 -20.61 -35.21 -52.45
N GLY A 22 -19.35 -35.61 -52.26
CA GLY A 22 -18.39 -35.76 -53.37
C GLY A 22 -17.14 -34.87 -53.38
N GLY A 23 -15.99 -35.45 -53.01
CA GLY A 23 -14.82 -35.51 -53.90
C GLY A 23 -13.73 -34.41 -53.87
N LYS A 24 -12.63 -34.73 -53.15
CA LYS A 24 -11.19 -34.58 -53.50
C LYS A 24 -10.54 -33.20 -53.81
N ASN A 25 -9.47 -32.92 -53.03
CA ASN A 25 -8.14 -32.36 -53.37
C ASN A 25 -8.07 -31.02 -54.15
N THR A 26 -7.20 -30.04 -53.88
CA THR A 26 -5.97 -29.85 -53.05
C THR A 26 -5.58 -28.36 -53.17
N THR A 27 -4.75 -27.89 -52.23
CA THR A 27 -3.79 -26.76 -52.33
C THR A 27 -4.31 -25.30 -52.29
N THR A 28 -4.07 -24.68 -51.12
CA THR A 28 -3.43 -23.38 -50.84
C THR A 28 -3.56 -22.24 -51.85
N VAL A 29 -4.10 -21.11 -51.38
CA VAL A 29 -3.93 -19.78 -51.97
C VAL A 29 -3.53 -18.82 -50.85
N GLU A 30 -2.22 -18.61 -50.73
CA GLU A 30 -1.66 -17.32 -50.29
C GLU A 30 -1.68 -16.37 -51.48
N GLU A 31 -1.75 -15.08 -51.19
CA GLU A 31 -1.71 -13.95 -52.12
C GLU A 31 -2.89 -13.83 -53.08
N THR A 32 -3.92 -13.10 -52.66
CA THR A 32 -4.46 -11.91 -53.36
C THR A 32 -5.60 -11.37 -52.49
N ILE A 33 -5.47 -10.13 -52.01
CA ILE A 33 -6.52 -9.10 -51.73
C ILE A 33 -5.80 -8.01 -50.90
N LYS A 34 -4.85 -7.36 -51.56
CA LYS A 34 -4.47 -5.96 -51.33
C LYS A 34 -4.90 -5.27 -52.61
N GLU A 35 -6.12 -4.74 -52.64
CA GLU A 35 -6.65 -3.75 -53.59
C GLU A 35 -8.18 -3.84 -53.54
N GLU A 36 -8.80 -3.15 -52.58
CA GLU A 36 -10.15 -2.56 -52.69
C GLU A 36 -10.58 -1.92 -51.35
N THR A 37 -9.87 -0.87 -50.92
CA THR A 37 -10.46 0.15 -50.02
C THR A 37 -9.66 1.45 -50.10
N THR A 38 -9.51 1.97 -51.31
CA THR A 38 -8.98 3.32 -51.56
C THR A 38 -9.87 3.99 -52.60
N LYS A 39 -11.05 4.45 -52.18
CA LYS A 39 -11.85 5.52 -52.81
C LYS A 39 -13.22 5.62 -52.15
N ALA A 40 -13.29 6.35 -51.04
CA ALA A 40 -14.46 7.14 -50.65
C ALA A 40 -14.11 7.89 -49.36
N THR A 41 -13.43 9.03 -49.47
CA THR A 41 -13.48 10.15 -48.50
C THR A 41 -12.54 11.28 -48.94
N GLU A 42 -12.89 11.94 -50.03
CA GLU A 42 -12.45 13.32 -50.30
C GLU A 42 -13.67 14.06 -50.82
N THR A 43 -14.34 14.84 -49.95
CA THR A 43 -15.02 16.12 -50.19
C THR A 43 -16.12 16.37 -49.14
N THR A 44 -15.74 17.04 -48.05
CA THR A 44 -16.46 18.17 -47.42
C THR A 44 -15.62 18.65 -46.26
N ALA A 45 -14.54 19.37 -46.57
CA ALA A 45 -13.86 20.25 -45.63
C ALA A 45 -14.51 21.63 -45.74
N GLY A 46 -15.06 22.13 -44.63
CA GLY A 46 -15.71 23.44 -44.61
C GLY A 46 -16.44 23.76 -43.31
N LYS A 47 -15.66 24.26 -42.35
CA LYS A 47 -16.03 25.08 -41.18
C LYS A 47 -16.37 24.40 -39.85
N GLU A 48 -15.64 24.92 -38.85
CA GLU A 48 -15.91 24.98 -37.41
C GLU A 48 -15.58 23.75 -36.57
N THR A 49 -14.29 23.59 -36.31
CA THR A 49 -13.74 23.43 -34.95
C THR A 49 -12.34 24.07 -34.92
N GLU A 50 -12.22 25.28 -34.38
CA GLU A 50 -10.90 25.80 -33.94
C GLU A 50 -10.51 25.03 -32.69
N ALA A 51 -9.77 23.94 -32.91
CA ALA A 51 -8.93 23.34 -31.89
C ALA A 51 -7.74 24.27 -31.64
N VAL A 52 -7.53 24.64 -30.38
CA VAL A 52 -6.27 25.19 -29.90
C VAL A 52 -5.25 24.04 -29.94
N SER A 53 -4.56 23.91 -31.06
CA SER A 53 -3.26 23.24 -31.12
C SER A 53 -2.20 24.33 -31.14
N LYS A 54 -1.63 24.62 -29.98
CA LYS A 54 -0.29 25.18 -29.88
C LYS A 54 0.55 24.21 -29.07
N GLU A 55 1.58 23.71 -29.73
CA GLU A 55 2.82 23.32 -29.08
C GLU A 55 3.33 24.55 -28.32
N ASP A 56 3.16 24.54 -27.00
CA ASP A 56 4.04 25.23 -26.07
C ASP A 56 4.60 24.14 -25.16
N GLY A 57 5.92 24.11 -25.01
CA GLY A 57 6.56 23.30 -23.99
C GLY A 57 6.16 23.83 -22.62
N ASP A 58 5.10 23.28 -22.06
CA ASP A 58 4.71 23.48 -20.67
C ASP A 58 5.29 22.33 -19.86
N SER A 59 6.31 22.61 -19.07
CA SER A 59 6.65 21.79 -17.92
C SER A 59 5.51 21.92 -16.91
N GLY A 60 4.37 21.28 -17.18
CA GLY A 60 3.09 21.46 -16.48
C GLY A 60 3.23 21.29 -14.97
N GLU A 61 3.54 22.39 -14.30
CA GLU A 61 3.77 22.44 -12.86
C GLU A 61 2.43 22.27 -12.15
N LEU A 62 2.34 21.42 -11.13
CA LEU A 62 1.14 21.37 -10.29
C LEU A 62 0.95 22.71 -9.60
N THR A 63 -0.12 23.41 -9.96
CA THR A 63 -0.49 24.69 -9.35
C THR A 63 -1.83 24.59 -8.64
N TRP A 64 -2.04 25.44 -7.64
CA TRP A 64 -3.34 25.56 -6.98
C TRP A 64 -4.41 26.18 -7.88
N ASP A 65 -4.02 26.87 -8.95
CA ASP A 65 -4.95 27.35 -9.96
C ASP A 65 -5.70 26.17 -10.62
N MET A 66 -5.06 24.99 -10.73
CA MET A 66 -5.74 23.76 -11.16
C MET A 66 -6.82 23.31 -10.17
N ALA A 67 -6.56 23.40 -8.86
CA ALA A 67 -7.57 23.06 -7.85
C ALA A 67 -8.77 24.02 -7.92
N GLU A 68 -8.52 25.32 -8.08
CA GLU A 68 -9.60 26.31 -8.28
C GLU A 68 -10.41 26.01 -9.54
N LEU A 69 -9.76 25.62 -10.64
CA LEU A 69 -10.43 25.18 -11.86
C LEU A 69 -11.25 23.89 -11.66
N ILE A 70 -10.75 22.95 -10.86
CA ILE A 70 -11.50 21.73 -10.51
C ILE A 70 -12.76 22.10 -9.73
N LEU A 71 -12.68 23.03 -8.76
CA LEU A 71 -13.84 23.49 -8.00
C LEU A 71 -14.93 24.09 -8.89
N THR A 72 -14.59 24.76 -10.00
CA THR A 72 -15.62 25.33 -10.90
C THR A 72 -16.47 24.27 -11.61
N HIS A 73 -16.05 23.00 -11.57
CA HIS A 73 -16.77 21.86 -12.16
C HIS A 73 -17.51 21.03 -11.12
N ILE A 74 -17.45 21.43 -9.84
CA ILE A 74 -18.14 20.78 -8.73
C ILE A 74 -19.31 21.66 -8.32
N SER A 75 -20.50 21.10 -8.27
CA SER A 75 -21.72 21.81 -7.86
C SER A 75 -22.69 20.86 -7.18
N ASP A 76 -23.32 21.32 -6.11
CA ASP A 76 -24.35 20.53 -5.43
C ASP A 76 -25.54 20.27 -6.38
N PRO A 77 -26.20 19.11 -6.30
CA PRO A 77 -27.44 18.86 -7.03
C PRO A 77 -28.55 19.80 -6.55
N GLU A 78 -29.32 20.35 -7.51
CA GLU A 78 -30.47 21.19 -7.21
C GLU A 78 -31.76 20.36 -7.22
N PHE A 79 -32.59 20.54 -6.19
CA PHE A 79 -33.86 19.84 -6.06
C PHE A 79 -35.04 20.81 -6.15
N PRO A 80 -36.16 20.42 -6.79
CA PRO A 80 -37.40 21.16 -6.70
C PRO A 80 -37.86 21.37 -5.25
N ASP A 81 -38.58 22.47 -4.99
CA ASP A 81 -39.30 22.72 -3.73
C ASP A 81 -40.56 21.82 -3.64
N TYR A 82 -40.30 20.52 -3.61
CA TYR A 82 -41.27 19.44 -3.45
C TYR A 82 -40.72 18.47 -2.41
N SER A 83 -41.50 18.19 -1.38
CA SER A 83 -41.08 17.30 -0.30
C SER A 83 -42.22 16.41 0.15
N VAL A 84 -41.89 15.18 0.53
CA VAL A 84 -42.85 14.22 1.11
C VAL A 84 -42.24 13.55 2.34
N SER A 85 -43.05 13.22 3.34
CA SER A 85 -42.58 12.45 4.50
C SER A 85 -42.80 10.97 4.28
N VAL A 86 -41.86 10.11 4.70
CA VAL A 86 -42.04 8.65 4.67
C VAL A 86 -43.24 8.17 5.49
N LEU A 87 -43.68 8.95 6.48
CA LEU A 87 -44.89 8.68 7.27
C LEU A 87 -46.16 8.66 6.39
N ASP A 88 -46.21 9.48 5.34
CA ASP A 88 -47.34 9.52 4.40
C ASP A 88 -47.44 8.25 3.54
N TYR A 89 -46.38 7.44 3.52
CA TYR A 89 -46.27 6.17 2.78
C TYR A 89 -46.40 4.95 3.68
N GLY A 90 -46.63 5.16 4.99
CA GLY A 90 -46.87 4.11 5.96
C GLY A 90 -45.63 3.69 6.76
N ALA A 91 -44.54 4.46 6.72
CA ALA A 91 -43.42 4.23 7.62
C ALA A 91 -43.82 4.57 9.07
N VAL A 92 -43.40 3.77 10.04
CA VAL A 92 -43.73 3.98 11.46
C VAL A 92 -42.46 3.85 12.30
N PRO A 93 -41.93 4.95 12.86
CA PRO A 93 -40.74 4.86 13.70
C PRO A 93 -41.00 4.04 14.97
N ASP A 94 -39.94 3.43 15.47
CA ASP A 94 -39.86 2.77 16.78
C ASP A 94 -40.79 1.56 16.99
N ASP A 95 -41.35 0.97 15.92
CA ASP A 95 -42.25 -0.19 16.02
C ASP A 95 -41.56 -1.55 15.72
N GLY A 96 -40.29 -1.50 15.32
CA GLY A 96 -39.47 -2.66 15.00
C GLY A 96 -39.89 -3.42 13.73
N GLN A 97 -40.72 -2.80 12.87
CA GLN A 97 -41.09 -3.32 11.57
C GLN A 97 -40.24 -2.70 10.46
N LEU A 98 -40.10 -3.42 9.35
CA LEU A 98 -39.35 -2.93 8.20
C LEU A 98 -40.16 -1.91 7.39
N ASP A 99 -39.65 -0.69 7.31
CA ASP A 99 -40.20 0.44 6.55
C ASP A 99 -39.70 0.49 5.10
N THR A 100 -38.94 -0.53 4.66
CA THR A 100 -38.29 -0.58 3.33
C THR A 100 -39.22 -0.19 2.19
N GLN A 101 -40.44 -0.74 2.18
CA GLN A 101 -41.42 -0.49 1.11
C GLN A 101 -41.98 0.93 1.15
N ALA A 102 -42.22 1.48 2.34
CA ALA A 102 -42.73 2.83 2.52
C ALA A 102 -41.69 3.86 2.06
N ILE A 103 -40.43 3.67 2.47
CA ILE A 103 -39.30 4.53 2.09
C ILE A 103 -39.07 4.46 0.58
N GLN A 104 -39.00 3.26 -0.01
CA GLN A 104 -38.79 3.10 -1.45
C GLN A 104 -39.93 3.72 -2.28
N LYS A 105 -41.18 3.57 -1.83
CA LYS A 105 -42.33 4.18 -2.50
C LYS A 105 -42.29 5.71 -2.49
N ALA A 106 -41.82 6.32 -1.39
CA ALA A 106 -41.63 7.76 -1.32
C ALA A 106 -40.54 8.23 -2.31
N ILE A 107 -39.42 7.51 -2.39
CA ILE A 107 -38.33 7.78 -3.35
C ILE A 107 -38.83 7.69 -4.79
N ASP A 108 -39.54 6.60 -5.12
CA ASP A 108 -40.05 6.37 -6.47
C ASP A 108 -41.04 7.48 -6.87
N GLU A 109 -41.98 7.86 -5.98
CA GLU A 109 -42.95 8.94 -6.27
C GLU A 109 -42.27 10.30 -6.47
N VAL A 110 -41.28 10.64 -5.63
CA VAL A 110 -40.56 11.92 -5.76
C VAL A 110 -39.82 11.98 -7.08
N SER A 111 -39.12 10.90 -7.48
CA SER A 111 -38.43 10.84 -8.77
C SER A 111 -39.42 10.92 -9.94
N GLU A 112 -40.53 10.18 -9.91
CA GLU A 112 -41.58 10.22 -10.94
C GLU A 112 -42.20 11.61 -11.11
N LYS A 113 -42.23 12.43 -10.06
CA LYS A 113 -42.72 13.81 -10.08
C LYS A 113 -41.69 14.85 -10.53
N GLY A 114 -40.50 14.41 -10.93
CA GLY A 114 -39.42 15.28 -11.42
C GLY A 114 -38.48 15.77 -10.33
N GLY A 115 -38.48 15.12 -9.16
CA GLY A 115 -37.52 15.34 -8.11
C GLY A 115 -38.02 16.10 -6.90
N GLY A 116 -37.21 16.10 -5.84
CA GLY A 116 -37.54 16.72 -4.56
C GLY A 116 -36.86 16.02 -3.39
N THR A 117 -37.40 16.25 -2.19
CA THR A 117 -36.86 15.72 -0.94
C THR A 117 -37.79 14.68 -0.32
N VAL A 118 -37.27 13.49 -0.03
CA VAL A 118 -37.90 12.49 0.84
C VAL A 118 -37.42 12.74 2.27
N ILE A 119 -38.33 13.08 3.16
CA ILE A 119 -38.05 13.40 4.56
C ILE A 119 -38.25 12.15 5.42
N ILE A 120 -37.19 11.74 6.11
CA ILE A 120 -37.24 10.81 7.25
C ILE A 120 -37.19 11.66 8.53
N PRO A 121 -38.32 11.85 9.25
CA PRO A 121 -38.35 12.66 10.46
C PRO A 121 -37.73 11.92 11.65
N SER A 122 -37.75 12.53 12.85
CA SER A 122 -37.26 11.93 14.10
C SER A 122 -37.83 10.51 14.35
N GLY A 123 -37.00 9.62 14.91
CA GLY A 123 -37.34 8.23 15.24
C GLY A 123 -36.38 7.19 14.66
N ASP A 124 -36.49 5.95 15.15
CA ASP A 124 -35.76 4.80 14.62
C ASP A 124 -36.58 4.07 13.53
N TYR A 125 -36.04 3.94 12.33
CA TYR A 125 -36.68 3.26 11.19
C TYR A 125 -35.86 2.04 10.79
N ASP A 126 -36.41 0.83 10.89
CA ASP A 126 -35.75 -0.39 10.42
C ASP A 126 -36.02 -0.58 8.91
N THR A 127 -34.99 -0.92 8.13
CA THR A 127 -35.10 -1.05 6.67
C THR A 127 -34.17 -2.14 6.12
N GLY A 128 -34.50 -2.68 4.95
CA GLY A 128 -33.54 -3.31 4.05
C GLY A 128 -32.77 -2.27 3.23
N ALA A 129 -32.10 -2.72 2.19
CA ALA A 129 -31.43 -1.86 1.22
C ALA A 129 -32.42 -0.90 0.54
N ILE A 130 -31.96 0.32 0.28
CA ILE A 130 -32.73 1.38 -0.39
C ILE A 130 -32.06 1.71 -1.71
N THR A 131 -32.84 1.83 -2.79
CA THR A 131 -32.36 2.26 -4.10
C THR A 131 -32.76 3.72 -4.36
N LEU A 132 -31.78 4.62 -4.38
CA LEU A 132 -31.99 6.00 -4.79
C LEU A 132 -32.31 6.11 -6.29
N LYS A 133 -33.08 7.12 -6.64
CA LYS A 133 -33.50 7.44 -8.01
C LYS A 133 -33.12 8.87 -8.35
N SER A 134 -33.06 9.18 -9.64
CA SER A 134 -32.66 10.49 -10.12
C SER A 134 -33.54 11.60 -9.55
N ASP A 135 -32.90 12.74 -9.27
CA ASP A 135 -33.51 13.97 -8.74
C ASP A 135 -34.09 13.84 -7.32
N VAL A 136 -33.63 12.87 -6.51
CA VAL A 136 -34.09 12.65 -5.13
C VAL A 136 -33.02 13.00 -4.10
N ASN A 137 -33.41 13.80 -3.11
CA ASN A 137 -32.69 13.97 -1.85
C ASN A 137 -33.36 13.14 -0.74
N LEU A 138 -32.66 12.16 -0.17
CA LEU A 138 -33.08 11.45 1.04
C LEU A 138 -32.57 12.21 2.28
N CYS A 139 -33.45 12.91 2.99
CA CYS A 139 -33.10 13.79 4.10
C CYS A 139 -33.46 13.15 5.46
N LEU A 140 -32.45 12.87 6.28
CA LEU A 140 -32.61 12.48 7.69
C LEU A 140 -32.69 13.77 8.54
N GLU A 141 -33.91 14.26 8.72
CA GLU A 141 -34.19 15.65 9.12
C GLU A 141 -33.60 16.03 10.48
N ALA A 142 -33.64 15.12 11.45
CA ALA A 142 -33.30 15.39 12.84
C ALA A 142 -32.07 14.60 13.31
N GLU A 143 -31.36 15.12 14.32
CA GLU A 143 -30.18 14.48 14.93
C GLU A 143 -30.52 13.12 15.58
N ASP A 144 -31.77 12.92 16.00
CA ASP A 144 -32.30 11.70 16.59
C ASP A 144 -32.99 10.78 15.56
N THR A 145 -32.99 11.12 14.27
CA THR A 145 -33.41 10.20 13.20
C THR A 145 -32.34 9.12 13.03
N VAL A 146 -32.73 7.84 13.12
CA VAL A 146 -31.83 6.71 12.83
C VAL A 146 -32.45 5.80 11.78
N LEU A 147 -31.76 5.63 10.66
CA LEU A 147 -32.11 4.64 9.65
C LEU A 147 -31.26 3.38 9.89
N LYS A 148 -31.91 2.30 10.32
CA LYS A 148 -31.29 1.06 10.78
C LYS A 148 -31.44 -0.03 9.73
N PHE A 149 -30.32 -0.51 9.19
CA PHE A 149 -30.34 -1.58 8.20
C PHE A 149 -30.41 -2.95 8.88
N THR A 150 -31.37 -3.76 8.49
CA THR A 150 -31.67 -5.05 9.13
C THR A 150 -30.54 -6.05 9.00
N LYS A 151 -30.33 -6.86 10.04
CA LYS A 151 -29.39 -7.99 10.04
C LYS A 151 -29.88 -9.21 9.26
N GLU A 152 -31.14 -9.20 8.81
CA GLU A 152 -31.71 -10.31 8.05
C GLU A 152 -31.27 -10.27 6.59
N ILE A 153 -30.21 -11.03 6.29
CA ILE A 153 -29.61 -11.12 4.95
C ILE A 153 -30.41 -12.12 4.09
N ASN A 154 -31.25 -11.58 3.20
CA ASN A 154 -32.01 -12.35 2.21
C ASN A 154 -32.32 -11.45 0.99
N HIS A 155 -32.84 -12.03 -0.10
CA HIS A 155 -33.12 -11.29 -1.34
C HIS A 155 -34.21 -10.21 -1.23
N ASP A 156 -35.11 -10.30 -0.25
CA ASP A 156 -36.15 -9.29 -0.04
C ASP A 156 -35.55 -8.02 0.60
N ASN A 157 -34.60 -8.20 1.51
CA ASN A 157 -33.94 -7.09 2.21
C ASN A 157 -32.69 -6.59 1.46
N TYR A 158 -31.98 -7.47 0.77
CA TYR A 158 -30.75 -7.18 0.03
C TYR A 158 -30.77 -7.97 -1.29
N PRO A 159 -31.37 -7.44 -2.36
CA PRO A 159 -31.35 -8.12 -3.66
C PRO A 159 -29.93 -8.13 -4.25
N LEU A 160 -29.65 -9.05 -5.18
CA LEU A 160 -28.40 -9.02 -5.93
C LEU A 160 -28.44 -7.94 -7.01
N VAL A 161 -27.40 -7.11 -7.04
CA VAL A 161 -27.26 -5.98 -7.98
C VAL A 161 -25.86 -5.97 -8.58
N PHE A 162 -25.69 -5.20 -9.65
CA PHE A 162 -24.36 -4.86 -10.15
C PHE A 162 -23.62 -4.04 -9.10
N ALA A 163 -22.46 -4.50 -8.67
CA ALA A 163 -21.70 -3.93 -7.57
C ALA A 163 -20.20 -3.94 -7.89
N HIS A 164 -19.45 -3.17 -7.11
CA HIS A 164 -17.99 -3.25 -7.05
C HIS A 164 -17.54 -3.78 -5.69
N TYR A 165 -16.65 -4.76 -5.70
CA TYR A 165 -16.01 -5.31 -4.49
C TYR A 165 -14.49 -5.22 -4.65
N GLU A 166 -13.82 -4.44 -3.79
CA GLU A 166 -12.37 -4.21 -3.82
C GLU A 166 -11.79 -3.94 -5.22
N GLY A 167 -12.40 -3.01 -5.97
CA GLY A 167 -11.91 -2.61 -7.29
C GLY A 167 -12.28 -3.53 -8.46
N SER A 168 -13.12 -4.55 -8.23
CA SER A 168 -13.56 -5.51 -9.24
C SER A 168 -15.08 -5.49 -9.42
N LYS A 169 -15.53 -5.56 -10.68
CA LYS A 169 -16.96 -5.64 -11.05
C LYS A 169 -17.54 -7.02 -10.71
N CYS A 170 -18.74 -7.08 -10.13
CA CYS A 170 -19.48 -8.32 -9.89
C CYS A 170 -21.00 -8.10 -9.74
N TYR A 171 -21.76 -9.19 -9.59
CA TYR A 171 -23.10 -9.15 -9.03
C TYR A 171 -23.08 -9.72 -7.61
N ASN A 172 -23.52 -8.93 -6.62
CA ASN A 172 -23.45 -9.29 -5.20
C ASN A 172 -24.63 -8.69 -4.43
N TRP A 173 -24.73 -8.97 -3.12
CA TRP A 173 -25.68 -8.31 -2.21
C TRP A 173 -25.70 -6.79 -2.40
N SER A 174 -26.90 -6.20 -2.43
CA SER A 174 -27.07 -4.75 -2.55
C SER A 174 -26.29 -4.01 -1.47
N PRO A 175 -25.59 -2.92 -1.84
CA PRO A 175 -25.23 -1.86 -0.92
C PRO A 175 -26.45 -1.41 -0.11
N LEU A 176 -26.23 -0.94 1.12
CA LEU A 176 -27.31 -0.53 2.01
C LEU A 176 -28.10 0.66 1.42
N ILE A 177 -27.38 1.62 0.83
CA ILE A 177 -27.94 2.66 -0.03
C ILE A 177 -27.26 2.54 -1.40
N TYR A 178 -28.06 2.24 -2.41
CA TYR A 178 -27.58 1.93 -3.75
C TYR A 178 -28.12 2.91 -4.79
N ALA A 179 -27.31 3.25 -5.79
CA ALA A 179 -27.75 3.93 -6.99
C ALA A 179 -26.91 3.45 -8.18
N HIS A 180 -27.53 3.24 -9.33
CA HIS A 180 -26.80 2.91 -10.56
C HIS A 180 -27.36 3.70 -11.73
N GLN A 181 -26.50 4.42 -12.44
CA GLN A 181 -26.84 5.29 -13.56
C GLN A 181 -27.95 6.31 -13.22
N GLN A 182 -27.84 6.92 -12.03
CA GLN A 182 -28.75 7.97 -11.58
C GLN A 182 -28.09 9.35 -11.65
N LYS A 183 -28.90 10.41 -11.68
CA LYS A 183 -28.45 11.80 -11.73
C LYS A 183 -29.09 12.65 -10.64
N ASN A 184 -28.35 13.60 -10.09
CA ASN A 184 -28.83 14.53 -9.06
C ASN A 184 -29.40 13.76 -7.85
N ILE A 185 -28.55 13.05 -7.13
CA ILE A 185 -28.96 12.28 -5.96
C ILE A 185 -28.30 12.83 -4.72
N ALA A 186 -29.01 12.85 -3.59
CA ALA A 186 -28.42 13.25 -2.32
C ALA A 186 -28.89 12.40 -1.14
N VAL A 187 -28.02 12.29 -0.14
CA VAL A 187 -28.35 11.85 1.22
C VAL A 187 -27.90 12.94 2.16
N THR A 188 -28.84 13.61 2.81
CA THR A 188 -28.58 14.82 3.59
C THR A 188 -29.20 14.73 4.99
N GLY A 189 -28.86 15.70 5.84
CA GLY A 189 -29.49 15.87 7.15
C GLY A 189 -28.50 15.66 8.28
N LYS A 190 -29.01 15.39 9.47
CA LYS A 190 -28.21 15.26 10.70
C LYS A 190 -28.35 13.91 11.38
N GLY A 191 -29.24 13.06 10.86
CA GLY A 191 -29.49 11.75 11.44
C GLY A 191 -28.36 10.77 11.17
N LYS A 192 -28.56 9.57 11.72
CA LYS A 192 -27.62 8.47 11.67
C LYS A 192 -28.07 7.39 10.70
N LEU A 193 -27.15 6.97 9.84
CA LEU A 193 -27.22 5.75 9.04
C LEU A 193 -26.50 4.63 9.82
N ASP A 194 -27.24 3.64 10.31
CA ASP A 194 -26.72 2.54 11.13
C ASP A 194 -26.82 1.22 10.37
N GLY A 195 -25.67 0.71 9.89
CA GLY A 195 -25.61 -0.53 9.12
C GLY A 195 -25.82 -1.80 9.95
N GLN A 196 -25.87 -1.65 11.28
CA GLN A 196 -25.98 -2.72 12.28
C GLN A 196 -24.96 -3.87 12.12
N ALA A 197 -23.88 -3.70 11.35
CA ALA A 197 -22.84 -4.71 11.24
C ALA A 197 -22.17 -4.93 12.60
N ASP A 198 -21.91 -6.19 12.92
CA ASP A 198 -21.25 -6.59 14.16
C ASP A 198 -20.54 -7.94 13.98
N LYS A 199 -19.95 -8.44 15.05
CA LYS A 199 -19.25 -9.73 15.06
C LYS A 199 -20.11 -10.95 14.67
N GLU A 200 -21.44 -10.84 14.65
CA GLU A 200 -22.35 -11.94 14.28
C GLU A 200 -22.94 -11.74 12.88
N THR A 201 -22.99 -10.49 12.39
CA THR A 201 -23.56 -10.14 11.08
C THR A 201 -22.62 -9.24 10.29
N TRP A 202 -22.33 -9.63 9.05
CA TRP A 202 -21.34 -9.02 8.16
C TRP A 202 -19.90 -9.18 8.64
N TRP A 203 -19.47 -8.67 9.80
CA TRP A 203 -18.03 -8.68 10.15
C TRP A 203 -17.46 -10.09 10.33
N ASN A 204 -18.28 -11.06 10.74
CA ASN A 204 -17.90 -12.48 10.75
C ASN A 204 -17.50 -13.04 9.39
N TRP A 205 -17.97 -12.45 8.28
CA TRP A 205 -17.59 -12.87 6.93
C TRP A 205 -16.14 -12.52 6.61
N ASN A 206 -15.59 -11.46 7.21
CA ASN A 206 -14.17 -11.12 7.07
C ASN A 206 -13.29 -11.99 7.97
N THR A 207 -13.56 -11.96 9.27
CA THR A 207 -12.75 -12.63 10.29
C THR A 207 -13.66 -13.10 11.41
N THR A 208 -13.58 -14.40 11.72
CA THR A 208 -14.23 -15.01 12.87
C THR A 208 -13.16 -15.65 13.77
N PHE A 209 -13.17 -15.29 15.06
CA PHE A 209 -12.37 -15.95 16.09
C PHE A 209 -13.18 -17.09 16.71
N ASN A 210 -12.78 -18.33 16.46
CA ASN A 210 -13.49 -19.51 16.91
C ASN A 210 -13.14 -19.84 18.37
N ALA A 211 -14.05 -20.53 19.05
CA ALA A 211 -13.86 -20.94 20.45
C ALA A 211 -12.68 -21.90 20.66
N ASP A 212 -12.21 -22.57 19.61
CA ASP A 212 -11.04 -23.45 19.61
C ASP A 212 -9.70 -22.71 19.40
N GLY A 213 -9.73 -21.37 19.34
CA GLY A 213 -8.57 -20.52 19.11
C GLY A 213 -8.18 -20.35 17.65
N THR A 214 -8.88 -21.01 16.71
CA THR A 214 -8.63 -20.82 15.28
C THR A 214 -9.28 -19.53 14.76
N THR A 215 -8.76 -19.00 13.66
CA THR A 215 -9.35 -17.86 12.95
C THR A 215 -9.77 -18.29 11.56
N THR A 216 -11.02 -18.02 11.16
CA THR A 216 -11.52 -18.24 9.81
C THR A 216 -11.76 -16.92 9.10
N LYS A 217 -11.53 -16.89 7.78
CA LYS A 217 -11.76 -15.71 6.92
C LYS A 217 -12.63 -16.07 5.70
N PRO A 218 -13.96 -16.24 5.87
CA PRO A 218 -14.85 -16.73 4.82
C PRO A 218 -14.71 -15.99 3.48
N SER A 219 -14.65 -14.66 3.50
CA SER A 219 -14.56 -13.81 2.29
C SER A 219 -13.28 -14.03 1.49
N SER A 220 -12.20 -14.57 2.09
CA SER A 220 -10.90 -14.73 1.42
C SER A 220 -10.97 -15.70 0.24
N ALA A 221 -11.82 -16.73 0.30
CA ALA A 221 -11.99 -17.69 -0.79
C ALA A 221 -12.71 -17.03 -1.98
N ASP A 222 -13.83 -16.36 -1.72
CA ASP A 222 -14.62 -15.68 -2.76
C ASP A 222 -13.86 -14.51 -3.40
N ALA A 223 -13.12 -13.73 -2.60
CA ALA A 223 -12.29 -12.64 -3.12
C ALA A 223 -11.20 -13.15 -4.07
N LYS A 224 -10.59 -14.32 -3.78
CA LYS A 224 -9.63 -14.95 -4.70
C LYS A 224 -10.29 -15.42 -6.00
N VAL A 225 -11.51 -15.95 -5.93
CA VAL A 225 -12.29 -16.33 -7.12
C VAL A 225 -12.62 -15.09 -7.96
N LEU A 226 -13.10 -14.00 -7.35
CA LEU A 226 -13.40 -12.75 -8.06
C LEU A 226 -12.15 -12.13 -8.70
N ARG A 227 -11.02 -12.10 -7.98
CA ARG A 227 -9.73 -11.63 -8.53
C ARG A 227 -9.30 -12.46 -9.74
N LYS A 228 -9.41 -13.79 -9.64
CA LYS A 228 -9.12 -14.68 -10.77
C LYS A 228 -10.04 -14.42 -11.97
N MET A 229 -11.34 -14.30 -11.75
CA MET A 229 -12.31 -13.96 -12.79
C MET A 229 -12.01 -12.60 -13.44
N THR A 230 -11.57 -11.62 -12.64
CA THR A 230 -11.10 -10.29 -13.11
C THR A 230 -9.91 -10.45 -14.05
N ASP A 231 -8.87 -11.17 -13.62
CA ASP A 231 -7.65 -11.33 -14.42
C ASP A 231 -7.89 -12.15 -15.70
N GLU A 232 -8.76 -13.16 -15.65
CA GLU A 232 -9.17 -13.96 -16.82
C GLU A 232 -10.14 -13.20 -17.76
N GLY A 233 -10.68 -12.05 -17.33
CA GLY A 233 -11.61 -11.24 -18.11
C GLY A 233 -12.97 -11.89 -18.32
N VAL A 234 -13.44 -12.62 -17.31
CA VAL A 234 -14.82 -13.10 -17.26
C VAL A 234 -15.75 -11.87 -17.28
N PRO A 235 -16.82 -11.83 -18.10
CA PRO A 235 -17.76 -10.71 -18.10
C PRO A 235 -18.40 -10.47 -16.71
N ALA A 236 -18.71 -9.22 -16.36
CA ALA A 236 -19.19 -8.89 -15.03
C ALA A 236 -20.53 -9.58 -14.69
N GLU A 237 -21.40 -9.75 -15.68
CA GLU A 237 -22.67 -10.48 -15.59
C GLU A 237 -22.52 -11.96 -15.23
N ASP A 238 -21.35 -12.56 -15.48
CA ASP A 238 -21.04 -13.95 -15.15
C ASP A 238 -20.33 -14.08 -13.79
N ARG A 239 -20.01 -12.95 -13.13
CA ARG A 239 -19.35 -12.91 -11.80
C ARG A 239 -20.40 -12.76 -10.70
N VAL A 240 -21.24 -13.78 -10.55
CA VAL A 240 -22.38 -13.77 -9.61
C VAL A 240 -21.99 -14.39 -8.26
N PHE A 241 -22.14 -13.62 -7.19
CA PHE A 241 -21.92 -14.02 -5.80
C PHE A 241 -23.26 -13.91 -5.03
N GLY A 242 -23.26 -13.33 -3.82
CA GLY A 242 -24.47 -13.24 -3.01
C GLY A 242 -24.73 -14.50 -2.18
N GLU A 243 -25.88 -15.14 -2.40
CA GLU A 243 -26.31 -16.32 -1.62
C GLU A 243 -25.27 -17.46 -1.69
N GLY A 244 -24.84 -17.94 -0.51
CA GLY A 244 -23.79 -18.96 -0.39
C GLY A 244 -22.35 -18.42 -0.45
N HIS A 245 -22.17 -17.12 -0.68
CA HIS A 245 -20.90 -16.42 -0.70
C HIS A 245 -20.80 -15.36 0.40
N PHE A 246 -19.58 -14.92 0.70
CA PHE A 246 -19.25 -14.10 1.86
C PHE A 246 -18.58 -12.76 1.48
N LEU A 247 -18.91 -12.22 0.31
CA LEU A 247 -18.53 -10.87 -0.09
C LEU A 247 -19.52 -9.87 0.52
N ARG A 248 -19.07 -9.09 1.50
CA ARG A 248 -19.91 -8.08 2.17
C ARG A 248 -20.24 -6.92 1.20
N PRO A 249 -21.43 -6.32 1.29
CA PRO A 249 -21.75 -5.11 0.54
C PRO A 249 -21.10 -3.87 1.17
N ASN A 250 -21.02 -2.78 0.40
CA ASN A 250 -20.66 -1.46 0.93
C ASN A 250 -21.90 -0.78 1.55
N PHE A 251 -21.69 0.29 2.33
CA PHE A 251 -22.81 1.05 2.88
C PHE A 251 -23.49 1.88 1.79
N VAL A 252 -22.83 2.91 1.27
CA VAL A 252 -23.36 3.78 0.21
C VAL A 252 -22.54 3.58 -1.06
N GLN A 253 -23.14 3.06 -2.13
CA GLN A 253 -22.45 2.82 -3.39
C GLN A 253 -23.28 3.33 -4.59
N PRO A 254 -23.07 4.60 -5.00
CA PRO A 254 -23.51 5.10 -6.29
C PRO A 254 -22.52 4.66 -7.38
N ILE A 255 -23.03 4.05 -8.44
CA ILE A 255 -22.24 3.54 -9.57
C ILE A 255 -22.68 4.28 -10.84
N GLU A 256 -21.73 4.82 -11.59
CA GLU A 256 -21.99 5.53 -12.86
C GLU A 256 -23.01 6.69 -12.69
N CYS A 257 -22.98 7.37 -11.54
CA CYS A 257 -23.90 8.47 -11.23
C CYS A 257 -23.30 9.85 -11.52
N GLU A 258 -24.16 10.84 -11.73
CA GLU A 258 -23.76 12.24 -11.98
C GLU A 258 -24.40 13.16 -10.93
N ASN A 259 -23.64 14.08 -10.34
CA ASN A 259 -24.08 15.02 -9.30
C ASN A 259 -24.61 14.28 -8.06
N VAL A 260 -23.68 13.85 -7.20
CA VAL A 260 -23.94 13.08 -5.99
C VAL A 260 -23.51 13.88 -4.78
N LEU A 261 -24.41 14.07 -3.80
CA LEU A 261 -24.13 14.77 -2.55
C LEU A 261 -24.43 13.89 -1.33
N ILE A 262 -23.44 13.68 -0.47
CA ILE A 262 -23.63 13.11 0.87
C ILE A 262 -23.26 14.18 1.90
N GLU A 263 -24.22 14.64 2.69
CA GLU A 263 -24.02 15.82 3.54
C GLU A 263 -24.57 15.65 4.97
N GLY A 264 -23.73 15.97 5.96
CA GLY A 264 -24.12 16.15 7.38
C GLY A 264 -24.48 14.90 8.17
N VAL A 265 -24.75 13.78 7.51
CA VAL A 265 -25.14 12.52 8.16
C VAL A 265 -24.01 11.89 8.97
N THR A 266 -24.40 11.11 9.99
CA THR A 266 -23.49 10.20 10.69
C THR A 266 -23.61 8.80 10.12
N ILE A 267 -22.48 8.11 9.86
CA ILE A 267 -22.46 6.72 9.40
C ILE A 267 -21.76 5.86 10.46
N ALA A 268 -22.37 4.74 10.84
CA ALA A 268 -21.78 3.79 11.78
C ALA A 268 -22.14 2.34 11.46
N ASN A 269 -21.35 1.41 12.01
CA ASN A 269 -21.58 -0.04 11.91
C ASN A 269 -21.72 -0.52 10.46
N SER A 270 -20.85 -0.03 9.58
CA SER A 270 -20.84 -0.39 8.16
C SER A 270 -20.45 -1.87 7.96
N PRO A 271 -21.11 -2.61 7.04
CA PRO A 271 -20.68 -3.97 6.68
C PRO A 271 -19.25 -4.03 6.14
N MET A 272 -18.85 -3.05 5.32
CA MET A 272 -17.53 -2.90 4.68
C MET A 272 -17.24 -1.41 4.47
N TRP A 273 -17.00 -0.92 3.24
CA TRP A 273 -16.68 0.48 2.97
C TRP A 273 -17.91 1.38 3.15
N GLU A 274 -17.71 2.58 3.71
CA GLU A 274 -18.78 3.48 4.10
C GLU A 274 -19.31 4.24 2.88
N LEU A 275 -18.46 5.01 2.20
CA LEU A 275 -18.83 5.75 1.00
C LEU A 275 -18.01 5.26 -0.19
N ASN A 276 -18.59 4.52 -1.13
CA ASN A 276 -17.88 4.04 -2.33
C ASN A 276 -18.56 4.54 -3.61
N PRO A 277 -18.36 5.81 -4.01
CA PRO A 277 -18.76 6.25 -5.33
C PRO A 277 -17.84 5.63 -6.38
N VAL A 278 -18.45 5.03 -7.40
CA VAL A 278 -17.76 4.31 -8.48
C VAL A 278 -18.15 4.92 -9.82
N LEU A 279 -17.17 5.29 -10.65
CA LEU A 279 -17.40 5.89 -11.97
C LEU A 279 -18.33 7.12 -11.94
N CYS A 280 -18.37 7.81 -10.80
CA CYS A 280 -19.23 8.98 -10.63
C CYS A 280 -18.54 10.24 -11.16
N THR A 281 -19.34 11.18 -11.65
CA THR A 281 -18.90 12.53 -11.99
C THR A 281 -19.56 13.54 -11.06
N ASN A 282 -18.78 14.46 -10.49
CA ASN A 282 -19.25 15.45 -9.53
C ASN A 282 -19.84 14.79 -8.27
N PHE A 283 -18.95 14.22 -7.44
CA PHE A 283 -19.27 13.63 -6.15
C PHE A 283 -18.79 14.54 -5.02
N THR A 284 -19.67 14.83 -4.06
CA THR A 284 -19.34 15.61 -2.86
C THR A 284 -19.72 14.84 -1.60
N ALA A 285 -18.76 14.71 -0.68
CA ALA A 285 -19.00 14.36 0.72
C ALA A 285 -18.66 15.58 1.59
N ARG A 286 -19.66 16.11 2.31
CA ARG A 286 -19.50 17.33 3.11
C ARG A 286 -20.01 17.15 4.53
N GLY A 287 -19.20 17.45 5.53
CA GLY A 287 -19.66 17.42 6.93
C GLY A 287 -20.11 16.03 7.41
N VAL A 288 -19.67 14.95 6.74
CA VAL A 288 -20.02 13.58 7.11
C VAL A 288 -19.23 13.18 8.36
N HIS A 289 -19.91 12.51 9.29
CA HIS A 289 -19.29 11.99 10.51
C HIS A 289 -19.24 10.47 10.46
N ILE A 290 -18.04 9.89 10.42
CA ILE A 290 -17.83 8.44 10.43
C ILE A 290 -17.11 8.05 11.71
N ASP A 291 -17.75 7.19 12.51
CA ASP A 291 -17.22 6.67 13.77
C ASP A 291 -17.54 5.17 13.89
N THR A 292 -16.68 4.33 13.29
CA THR A 292 -16.85 2.88 13.28
C THR A 292 -15.54 2.13 13.03
N HIS A 293 -15.33 1.04 13.77
CA HIS A 293 -14.10 0.23 13.77
C HIS A 293 -14.37 -1.24 13.42
N GLY A 294 -15.05 -1.47 12.30
CA GLY A 294 -15.24 -2.79 11.70
C GLY A 294 -14.09 -3.20 10.76
N TYR A 295 -14.15 -4.42 10.21
CA TYR A 295 -13.15 -4.88 9.24
C TYR A 295 -13.34 -4.22 7.87
N ASN A 296 -12.30 -3.61 7.30
CA ASN A 296 -12.39 -2.87 6.03
C ASN A 296 -13.48 -1.79 6.08
N ASN A 297 -13.58 -1.09 7.20
CA ASN A 297 -14.37 0.13 7.31
C ASN A 297 -13.49 1.29 6.84
N ASP A 298 -13.42 1.45 5.51
CA ASP A 298 -12.79 2.58 4.85
C ASP A 298 -13.84 3.73 4.80
N GLY A 299 -13.45 4.96 5.12
CA GLY A 299 -14.43 6.05 5.27
C GLY A 299 -14.99 6.56 3.94
N CYS A 300 -14.14 6.86 2.96
CA CYS A 300 -14.57 7.28 1.63
C CYS A 300 -13.62 6.80 0.52
N ASP A 301 -14.19 6.11 -0.46
CA ASP A 301 -13.51 5.32 -1.48
C ASP A 301 -13.90 5.77 -2.90
N PRO A 302 -13.50 6.98 -3.35
CA PRO A 302 -13.74 7.37 -4.74
C PRO A 302 -12.96 6.46 -5.70
N GLU A 303 -13.70 5.72 -6.51
CA GLU A 303 -13.19 4.71 -7.46
C GLU A 303 -13.55 5.09 -8.90
N ASN A 304 -12.54 5.30 -9.74
CA ASN A 304 -12.66 5.81 -11.12
C ASN A 304 -13.56 7.05 -11.27
N CYS A 305 -13.60 7.91 -10.24
CA CYS A 305 -14.45 9.11 -10.20
C CYS A 305 -13.77 10.34 -10.81
N ASN A 306 -14.55 11.29 -11.29
CA ASN A 306 -14.07 12.58 -11.79
C ASN A 306 -14.78 13.75 -11.11
N TYR A 307 -14.02 14.77 -10.70
CA TYR A 307 -14.53 15.91 -9.93
C TYR A 307 -15.10 15.47 -8.58
N VAL A 308 -14.21 15.38 -7.60
CA VAL A 308 -14.52 14.89 -6.24
C VAL A 308 -14.19 15.97 -5.23
N LEU A 309 -15.13 16.25 -4.32
CA LEU A 309 -14.94 17.11 -3.16
C LEU A 309 -15.20 16.32 -1.88
N ILE A 310 -14.23 16.28 -0.98
CA ILE A 310 -14.39 15.72 0.37
C ILE A 310 -13.97 16.81 1.36
N GLU A 311 -14.94 17.40 2.05
CA GLU A 311 -14.66 18.54 2.92
C GLU A 311 -15.42 18.55 4.24
N ASP A 312 -14.79 19.14 5.26
CA ASP A 312 -15.36 19.33 6.59
C ASP A 312 -15.82 18.02 7.27
N CYS A 313 -15.31 16.87 6.84
CA CYS A 313 -15.68 15.56 7.36
C CYS A 313 -14.82 15.16 8.58
N TYR A 314 -15.37 14.26 9.40
CA TYR A 314 -14.67 13.61 10.51
C TYR A 314 -14.60 12.10 10.24
N PHE A 315 -13.39 11.54 10.30
CA PHE A 315 -13.13 10.12 10.06
C PHE A 315 -12.47 9.47 11.27
N ASN A 316 -13.14 8.50 11.86
CA ASN A 316 -12.62 7.55 12.83
C ASN A 316 -12.96 6.14 12.34
N THR A 317 -12.03 5.53 11.61
CA THR A 317 -12.30 4.37 10.75
C THR A 317 -11.49 3.14 11.14
N GLY A 318 -12.03 1.95 10.85
CA GLY A 318 -11.35 0.67 11.09
C GLY A 318 -10.27 0.32 10.05
N ASP A 319 -10.26 1.01 8.91
CA ASP A 319 -9.25 0.93 7.86
C ASP A 319 -8.87 2.36 7.38
N ASP A 320 -8.50 2.57 6.12
CA ASP A 320 -8.15 3.91 5.59
C ASP A 320 -9.33 4.91 5.71
N CYS A 321 -9.09 6.14 6.16
CA CYS A 321 -10.12 7.17 6.29
C CYS A 321 -10.66 7.62 4.93
N ILE A 322 -9.77 7.99 4.01
CA ILE A 322 -10.08 8.20 2.60
C ILE A 322 -9.16 7.28 1.79
N ALA A 323 -9.74 6.41 0.96
CA ALA A 323 -9.00 5.51 0.09
C ALA A 323 -9.33 5.79 -1.38
N VAL A 324 -8.54 6.65 -2.01
CA VAL A 324 -8.67 6.95 -3.44
C VAL A 324 -8.24 5.72 -4.26
N LYS A 325 -9.15 5.21 -5.10
CA LYS A 325 -8.98 3.99 -5.89
C LYS A 325 -9.29 4.24 -7.36
N ALA A 326 -8.96 3.33 -8.25
CA ALA A 326 -9.20 3.38 -9.68
C ALA A 326 -9.25 1.96 -10.28
N GLY A 327 -9.94 1.03 -9.61
CA GLY A 327 -10.10 -0.35 -10.05
C GLY A 327 -8.84 -1.22 -9.88
N ARG A 328 -9.03 -2.54 -9.92
CA ARG A 328 -7.98 -3.54 -9.67
C ARG A 328 -7.58 -4.28 -10.94
N ASN A 329 -6.28 -4.46 -11.11
CA ASN A 329 -5.64 -5.26 -12.16
C ASN A 329 -6.27 -5.03 -13.54
N ARG A 330 -6.75 -6.09 -14.20
CA ARG A 330 -7.29 -6.02 -15.56
C ARG A 330 -8.48 -5.07 -15.68
N ASP A 331 -9.48 -5.19 -14.80
CA ASP A 331 -10.67 -4.33 -14.83
C ASP A 331 -10.28 -2.84 -14.74
N GLY A 332 -9.35 -2.49 -13.84
CA GLY A 332 -8.86 -1.11 -13.71
C GLY A 332 -8.07 -0.65 -14.93
N ARG A 333 -7.21 -1.50 -15.52
CA ARG A 333 -6.46 -1.17 -16.75
C ARG A 333 -7.39 -0.94 -17.94
N GLU A 334 -8.41 -1.77 -18.11
CA GLU A 334 -9.42 -1.58 -19.16
C GLU A 334 -10.19 -0.26 -18.98
N LEU A 335 -10.46 0.15 -17.74
CA LEU A 335 -11.04 1.47 -17.44
C LEU A 335 -10.07 2.62 -17.76
N ALA A 336 -8.76 2.48 -17.49
CA ALA A 336 -7.76 3.46 -17.92
C ALA A 336 -7.76 3.63 -19.44
N GLU A 337 -7.75 2.52 -20.19
CA GLU A 337 -7.80 2.52 -21.66
C GLU A 337 -9.07 3.18 -22.19
N ALA A 338 -10.18 3.05 -21.47
CA ALA A 338 -11.45 3.71 -21.78
C ALA A 338 -11.53 5.18 -21.31
N GLY A 339 -10.48 5.71 -20.66
CA GLY A 339 -10.41 7.11 -20.24
C GLY A 339 -11.06 7.42 -18.89
N PHE A 340 -11.18 6.42 -18.01
CA PHE A 340 -11.78 6.55 -16.68
C PHE A 340 -10.76 6.34 -15.54
N PRO A 341 -9.72 7.18 -15.38
CA PRO A 341 -8.95 7.23 -14.14
C PRO A 341 -9.79 7.83 -13.01
N THR A 342 -9.31 7.72 -11.76
CA THR A 342 -9.77 8.65 -10.73
C THR A 342 -9.03 9.96 -10.85
N GLN A 343 -9.76 11.06 -11.03
CA GLN A 343 -9.12 12.34 -11.29
C GLN A 343 -9.88 13.55 -10.75
N ASN A 344 -9.13 14.65 -10.57
CA ASN A 344 -9.65 15.94 -10.18
C ASN A 344 -10.34 15.91 -8.81
N LEU A 345 -9.53 15.70 -7.77
CA LEU A 345 -9.98 15.53 -6.39
C LEU A 345 -9.53 16.68 -5.51
N ILE A 346 -10.41 17.11 -4.61
CA ILE A 346 -10.13 18.09 -3.58
C ILE A 346 -10.53 17.52 -2.22
N ILE A 347 -9.58 17.45 -1.31
CA ILE A 347 -9.74 16.92 0.04
C ILE A 347 -9.32 18.01 1.03
N ARG A 348 -10.27 18.70 1.68
CA ARG A 348 -9.94 19.84 2.53
C ARG A 348 -10.68 19.92 3.84
N ASN A 349 -10.05 20.53 4.85
CA ASN A 349 -10.67 20.80 6.15
C ASN A 349 -11.18 19.56 6.90
N ASN A 350 -10.64 18.38 6.61
CA ASN A 350 -11.07 17.14 7.27
C ASN A 350 -10.28 16.88 8.56
N THR A 351 -10.89 16.12 9.47
CA THR A 351 -10.24 15.57 10.66
C THR A 351 -10.12 14.06 10.55
N PHE A 352 -8.88 13.56 10.57
CA PHE A 352 -8.54 12.15 10.57
C PHE A 352 -8.14 11.72 11.98
N ALA A 353 -9.09 11.11 12.69
CA ALA A 353 -8.98 10.77 14.10
C ALA A 353 -8.48 9.34 14.35
N ASP A 354 -8.69 8.39 13.45
CA ASP A 354 -8.04 7.08 13.48
C ASP A 354 -8.22 6.32 12.15
N GLY A 355 -7.33 5.38 11.84
CA GLY A 355 -7.44 4.53 10.65
C GLY A 355 -6.10 3.98 10.15
N HIS A 356 -6.13 3.23 9.05
CA HIS A 356 -4.90 2.75 8.40
C HIS A 356 -4.19 3.82 7.56
N GLY A 357 -4.87 4.88 7.17
CA GLY A 357 -4.31 5.94 6.35
C GLY A 357 -5.28 7.12 6.31
N GLY A 358 -4.85 8.34 6.62
CA GLY A 358 -5.73 9.49 6.56
C GLY A 358 -6.15 9.78 5.12
N ILE A 359 -5.16 9.96 4.24
CA ILE A 359 -5.37 9.98 2.78
C ILE A 359 -4.53 8.86 2.17
N ALA A 360 -5.18 7.79 1.75
CA ALA A 360 -4.58 6.66 1.07
C ALA A 360 -4.90 6.69 -0.43
N CYS A 361 -3.90 6.41 -1.27
CA CYS A 361 -4.05 6.19 -2.70
C CYS A 361 -3.66 4.74 -3.02
N GLY A 362 -4.62 3.95 -3.50
CA GLY A 362 -4.47 2.52 -3.79
C GLY A 362 -5.21 1.60 -2.79
N SER A 363 -5.03 0.27 -2.85
CA SER A 363 -4.07 -0.44 -3.71
C SER A 363 -4.61 -0.67 -5.12
N GLU A 364 -5.91 -0.57 -5.26
CA GLU A 364 -6.67 -0.71 -6.50
C GLU A 364 -6.48 0.58 -7.30
N MET A 365 -5.32 0.79 -7.91
CA MET A 365 -4.96 2.02 -8.64
C MET A 365 -4.64 1.76 -10.12
N SER A 366 -5.07 0.61 -10.65
CA SER A 366 -4.74 0.15 -12.00
C SER A 366 -5.24 1.09 -13.11
N GLY A 367 -6.36 1.78 -12.86
CA GLY A 367 -6.92 2.80 -13.75
C GLY A 367 -6.18 4.14 -13.72
N GLY A 368 -5.27 4.33 -12.76
CA GLY A 368 -4.57 5.58 -12.51
C GLY A 368 -5.34 6.54 -11.59
N ILE A 369 -4.58 7.25 -10.75
CA ILE A 369 -5.06 8.30 -9.85
C ILE A 369 -4.30 9.58 -10.22
N LYS A 370 -4.99 10.67 -10.57
CA LYS A 370 -4.32 11.91 -10.94
C LYS A 370 -5.02 13.20 -10.53
N ASN A 371 -4.24 14.24 -10.27
CA ASN A 371 -4.73 15.57 -9.86
C ASN A 371 -5.51 15.49 -8.54
N LEU A 372 -4.81 15.17 -7.46
CA LEU A 372 -5.33 15.16 -6.10
C LEU A 372 -4.76 16.36 -5.33
N PHE A 373 -5.64 17.20 -4.81
CA PHE A 373 -5.29 18.37 -4.02
C PHE A 373 -5.83 18.22 -2.59
N ALA A 374 -4.93 18.11 -1.62
CA ALA A 374 -5.27 18.03 -0.20
C ALA A 374 -4.83 19.31 0.52
N ASP A 375 -5.75 20.01 1.18
CA ASP A 375 -5.48 21.31 1.82
C ASP A 375 -6.06 21.37 3.24
N ASN A 376 -5.29 21.91 4.18
CA ASN A 376 -5.78 22.25 5.53
C ASN A 376 -6.46 21.07 6.27
N ASN A 377 -5.87 19.87 6.23
CA ASN A 377 -6.38 18.72 6.96
C ASN A 377 -5.63 18.52 8.30
N THR A 378 -6.30 17.90 9.28
CA THR A 378 -5.71 17.56 10.58
C THR A 378 -5.69 16.04 10.78
N PHE A 379 -4.52 15.51 11.15
CA PHE A 379 -4.31 14.10 11.48
C PHE A 379 -3.88 14.02 12.96
N ASP A 380 -4.58 13.24 13.78
CA ASP A 380 -4.42 13.33 15.23
C ASP A 380 -4.67 12.00 15.95
N SER A 381 -3.81 11.00 15.72
CA SER A 381 -3.85 9.75 16.50
C SER A 381 -2.54 8.97 16.48
N PRO A 382 -2.11 8.36 17.60
CA PRO A 382 -0.97 7.45 17.63
C PRO A 382 -1.27 6.08 17.01
N THR A 383 -2.55 5.75 16.76
CA THR A 383 -3.00 4.52 16.11
C THR A 383 -3.40 4.72 14.65
N LEU A 384 -3.44 5.97 14.17
CA LEU A 384 -3.49 6.27 12.74
C LEU A 384 -2.16 5.85 12.12
N ASN A 385 -2.14 4.83 11.26
CA ASN A 385 -0.87 4.29 10.75
C ASN A 385 -0.12 5.31 9.88
N TYR A 386 -0.80 5.97 8.94
CA TYR A 386 -0.18 6.89 7.99
C TYR A 386 -1.01 8.17 7.81
N ALA A 387 -0.38 9.34 7.66
CA ALA A 387 -1.12 10.55 7.29
C ALA A 387 -1.39 10.57 5.77
N LEU A 388 -0.34 10.45 4.95
CA LEU A 388 -0.44 10.26 3.50
C LEU A 388 0.16 8.91 3.11
N ARG A 389 -0.60 8.09 2.39
CA ARG A 389 -0.22 6.71 2.04
C ARG A 389 -0.37 6.41 0.56
N PHE A 390 0.64 5.79 -0.05
CA PHE A 390 0.60 5.25 -1.41
C PHE A 390 0.91 3.75 -1.37
N LYS A 391 0.02 2.93 -1.92
CA LYS A 391 0.15 1.46 -1.91
C LYS A 391 -0.12 0.88 -3.30
N THR A 392 0.80 0.06 -3.81
CA THR A 392 0.65 -0.62 -5.10
C THR A 392 1.59 -1.83 -5.21
N ASN A 393 1.52 -2.55 -6.33
CA ASN A 393 2.37 -3.68 -6.68
C ASN A 393 2.45 -3.89 -8.20
N ALA A 394 3.29 -4.84 -8.62
CA ALA A 394 3.58 -5.11 -10.03
C ALA A 394 2.46 -5.80 -10.82
N GLU A 395 1.33 -6.15 -10.19
CA GLU A 395 0.13 -6.61 -10.93
C GLU A 395 -0.79 -5.45 -11.32
N ARG A 396 -0.65 -4.28 -10.67
CA ARG A 396 -1.59 -3.18 -10.85
C ARG A 396 -1.38 -2.46 -12.17
N GLY A 397 -0.15 -2.06 -12.48
CA GLY A 397 0.12 -1.03 -13.49
C GLY A 397 -0.40 0.34 -13.04
N GLY A 398 -0.79 1.19 -13.98
CA GLY A 398 -1.30 2.53 -13.68
C GLY A 398 -0.23 3.46 -13.08
N ALA A 399 -0.66 4.67 -12.71
CA ALA A 399 0.18 5.64 -12.03
C ALA A 399 -0.61 6.38 -10.96
N ILE A 400 0.07 6.72 -9.87
CA ILE A 400 -0.38 7.77 -8.96
C ILE A 400 0.46 8.99 -9.31
N GLU A 401 -0.18 10.00 -9.89
CA GLU A 401 0.51 11.18 -10.39
C GLU A 401 -0.18 12.47 -9.99
N ASN A 402 0.58 13.57 -9.90
CA ASN A 402 0.03 14.89 -9.62
C ASN A 402 -0.75 14.94 -8.30
N VAL A 403 -0.05 14.64 -7.20
CA VAL A 403 -0.60 14.66 -5.85
C VAL A 403 0.01 15.82 -5.09
N TYR A 404 -0.82 16.70 -4.55
CA TYR A 404 -0.39 17.88 -3.82
C TYR A 404 -1.08 17.95 -2.46
N LEU A 405 -0.30 17.77 -1.39
CA LEU A 405 -0.73 18.03 -0.02
C LEU A 405 -0.13 19.36 0.47
N ARG A 406 -0.95 20.24 1.06
CA ARG A 406 -0.46 21.44 1.75
C ARG A 406 -1.18 21.79 3.04
N ASN A 407 -0.54 22.69 3.80
CA ASN A 407 -1.10 23.39 4.98
C ASN A 407 -1.72 22.44 6.02
N SER A 408 -1.32 21.19 6.02
CA SER A 408 -1.90 20.17 6.89
C SER A 408 -1.05 20.00 8.14
N THR A 409 -1.68 19.56 9.22
CA THR A 409 -1.03 19.34 10.52
C THR A 409 -1.19 17.90 10.93
N VAL A 410 -0.08 17.21 11.19
CA VAL A 410 -0.05 15.85 11.72
C VAL A 410 0.41 15.92 13.16
N LYS A 411 -0.53 15.94 14.10
CA LYS A 411 -0.18 16.07 15.53
C LYS A 411 0.39 14.77 16.11
N SER A 412 -0.07 13.63 15.59
CA SER A 412 0.41 12.31 15.95
C SER A 412 0.10 11.34 14.81
N VAL A 413 1.01 10.39 14.57
CA VAL A 413 0.85 9.27 13.65
C VAL A 413 1.64 8.06 14.17
N GLY A 414 1.14 6.85 13.92
CA GLY A 414 1.72 5.60 14.40
C GLY A 414 2.94 5.13 13.60
N ASN A 415 2.79 4.95 12.28
CA ASN A 415 3.85 4.37 11.44
C ASN A 415 4.63 5.42 10.66
N ALA A 416 4.02 6.19 9.77
CA ALA A 416 4.76 7.22 9.02
C ALA A 416 3.93 8.43 8.63
N VAL A 417 4.56 9.61 8.58
CA VAL A 417 3.88 10.83 8.13
C VAL A 417 3.54 10.72 6.64
N VAL A 418 4.54 10.37 5.82
CA VAL A 418 4.36 10.07 4.40
C VAL A 418 4.88 8.66 4.14
N HIS A 419 4.02 7.80 3.59
CA HIS A 419 4.32 6.42 3.26
C HIS A 419 4.07 6.12 1.78
N ALA A 420 5.01 5.50 1.09
CA ALA A 420 4.82 4.95 -0.25
C ALA A 420 5.56 3.62 -0.40
N THR A 421 4.88 2.59 -0.90
CA THR A 421 5.51 1.32 -1.29
C THR A 421 4.86 0.70 -2.52
N MET A 422 5.70 0.03 -3.32
CA MET A 422 5.29 -0.85 -4.41
C MET A 422 5.29 -2.33 -4.00
N LEU A 423 5.46 -2.63 -2.71
CA LEU A 423 5.54 -4.00 -2.20
C LEU A 423 4.25 -4.51 -1.57
N TYR A 424 3.13 -3.82 -1.78
CA TYR A 424 1.84 -4.18 -1.18
C TYR A 424 1.30 -5.52 -1.71
N ASP A 425 0.90 -6.44 -0.82
CA ASP A 425 0.41 -7.77 -1.19
C ASP A 425 1.47 -8.49 -2.05
N VAL A 426 1.21 -8.84 -3.31
CA VAL A 426 2.15 -9.62 -4.15
C VAL A 426 3.48 -8.91 -4.49
N GLY A 427 3.63 -7.63 -4.18
CA GLY A 427 4.86 -6.85 -4.40
C GLY A 427 5.39 -6.90 -5.83
N ARG A 428 6.63 -7.37 -6.04
CA ARG A 428 7.25 -7.36 -7.38
C ARG A 428 6.73 -8.44 -8.35
N ASP A 429 5.77 -9.27 -7.93
CA ASP A 429 5.21 -10.36 -8.75
C ASP A 429 4.21 -9.88 -9.81
N GLY A 430 4.72 -9.30 -10.89
CA GLY A 430 3.89 -9.00 -12.04
C GLY A 430 4.64 -8.24 -13.13
N ASP A 431 3.96 -8.08 -14.26
CA ASP A 431 4.51 -7.49 -15.48
C ASP A 431 3.95 -6.07 -15.73
N TYR A 432 3.06 -5.59 -14.87
CA TYR A 432 2.44 -4.27 -14.98
C TYR A 432 3.03 -3.34 -13.91
N LEU A 433 4.19 -2.76 -14.24
CA LEU A 433 4.88 -1.85 -13.31
C LEU A 433 4.04 -0.57 -13.06
N PRO A 434 3.73 -0.25 -11.80
CA PRO A 434 3.06 0.99 -11.43
C PRO A 434 4.06 2.16 -11.42
N GLN A 435 3.58 3.39 -11.26
CA GLN A 435 4.47 4.54 -11.08
C GLN A 435 3.96 5.55 -10.06
N PHE A 436 4.90 6.18 -9.35
CA PHE A 436 4.66 7.37 -8.52
C PHE A 436 5.33 8.58 -9.19
N LYS A 437 4.56 9.64 -9.47
CA LYS A 437 5.06 10.84 -10.17
C LYS A 437 4.51 12.13 -9.58
N ASN A 438 5.29 13.20 -9.63
CA ASN A 438 4.82 14.56 -9.36
C ASN A 438 4.06 14.66 -8.04
N ILE A 439 4.72 14.27 -6.95
CA ILE A 439 4.16 14.29 -5.59
C ILE A 439 4.77 15.50 -4.87
N LYS A 440 3.92 16.42 -4.44
CA LYS A 440 4.31 17.64 -3.75
C LYS A 440 3.71 17.69 -2.35
N ILE A 441 4.56 17.92 -1.35
CA ILE A 441 4.17 18.16 0.04
C ILE A 441 4.70 19.54 0.46
N GLU A 442 3.80 20.46 0.81
CA GLU A 442 4.15 21.85 1.13
C GLU A 442 3.55 22.32 2.47
N ASN A 443 4.30 23.07 3.29
CA ASN A 443 3.79 23.65 4.54
C ASN A 443 3.18 22.60 5.48
N LEU A 444 3.94 21.54 5.77
CA LEU A 444 3.54 20.44 6.64
C LEU A 444 4.28 20.52 7.98
N LYS A 445 3.54 20.40 9.08
CA LYS A 445 4.11 20.20 10.41
C LYS A 445 3.63 18.87 10.97
N SER A 446 4.57 18.08 11.50
CA SER A 446 4.29 16.75 12.02
C SER A 446 5.03 16.45 13.33
N ASP A 447 4.40 15.65 14.19
CA ASP A 447 5.06 14.98 15.31
C ASP A 447 4.73 13.47 15.33
N GLY A 448 5.75 12.64 15.65
CA GLY A 448 5.62 11.18 15.79
C GLY A 448 5.92 10.37 14.51
N GLY A 449 5.53 9.10 14.55
CA GLY A 449 5.78 8.09 13.52
C GLY A 449 7.02 7.22 13.75
N GLN A 450 6.95 5.94 13.39
CA GLN A 450 8.15 5.10 13.25
C GLN A 450 9.11 5.66 12.19
N TYR A 451 8.58 6.27 11.14
CA TYR A 451 9.32 7.02 10.12
C TYR A 451 8.74 8.42 9.95
N GLY A 452 9.60 9.41 9.71
CA GLY A 452 9.14 10.71 9.21
C GLY A 452 8.61 10.54 7.79
N ILE A 453 9.50 10.16 6.87
CA ILE A 453 9.15 9.84 5.48
C ILE A 453 9.63 8.43 5.16
N PHE A 454 8.73 7.59 4.65
CA PHE A 454 9.04 6.28 4.11
C PHE A 454 8.53 6.22 2.67
N MET A 455 9.41 6.31 1.67
CA MET A 455 8.97 6.09 0.28
C MET A 455 9.98 5.25 -0.47
N GLU A 456 9.47 4.19 -1.09
CA GLU A 456 10.24 3.30 -1.94
C GLU A 456 9.49 3.01 -3.24
N ALA A 457 10.26 2.82 -4.29
CA ALA A 457 9.79 2.35 -5.58
C ALA A 457 10.68 1.23 -6.08
N PHE A 458 10.19 0.48 -7.07
CA PHE A 458 11.05 -0.44 -7.81
C PHE A 458 12.14 0.32 -8.56
N GLU A 459 13.31 -0.29 -8.72
CA GLU A 459 14.45 0.32 -9.42
C GLU A 459 14.10 0.63 -10.89
N GLU A 460 13.24 -0.20 -11.49
CA GLU A 460 12.80 -0.06 -12.89
C GLU A 460 11.90 1.15 -13.11
N VAL A 461 11.24 1.65 -12.06
CA VAL A 461 10.26 2.74 -12.10
C VAL A 461 10.44 3.67 -10.89
N PRO A 462 11.57 4.40 -10.83
CA PRO A 462 11.85 5.28 -9.71
C PRO A 462 10.79 6.37 -9.54
N ILE A 463 10.67 6.90 -8.33
CA ILE A 463 9.80 8.05 -8.03
C ILE A 463 10.39 9.28 -8.73
N THR A 464 9.59 10.00 -9.51
CA THR A 464 10.00 11.23 -10.19
C THR A 464 9.15 12.43 -9.77
N GLY A 465 9.71 13.64 -9.84
CA GLY A 465 8.97 14.88 -9.52
C GLY A 465 8.55 15.00 -8.05
N LEU A 466 9.35 14.44 -7.14
CA LEU A 466 9.08 14.49 -5.70
C LEU A 466 9.55 15.83 -5.12
N VAL A 467 8.66 16.57 -4.48
CA VAL A 467 8.94 17.90 -3.92
C VAL A 467 8.46 17.98 -2.48
N PHE A 468 9.37 18.27 -1.56
CA PHE A 468 9.06 18.65 -0.19
C PHE A 468 9.48 20.10 0.03
N LYS A 469 8.54 20.94 0.49
CA LYS A 469 8.77 22.36 0.71
C LYS A 469 8.20 22.84 2.04
N ASN A 470 9.00 23.49 2.88
CA ASN A 470 8.57 23.96 4.21
C ASN A 470 7.95 22.82 5.04
N VAL A 471 8.72 21.74 5.24
CA VAL A 471 8.28 20.55 5.97
C VAL A 471 9.08 20.44 7.27
N GLU A 472 8.38 20.32 8.39
CA GLU A 472 8.96 20.14 9.72
C GLU A 472 8.37 18.88 10.36
N ILE A 473 9.20 17.87 10.62
CA ILE A 473 8.78 16.62 11.27
C ILE A 473 9.63 16.42 12.52
N THR A 474 9.01 16.18 13.67
CA THR A 474 9.66 15.87 14.94
C THR A 474 9.19 14.53 15.50
N GLY A 475 9.93 13.96 16.46
CA GLY A 475 9.51 12.76 17.17
C GLY A 475 9.49 11.47 16.35
N ALA A 476 10.02 11.49 15.12
CA ALA A 476 10.06 10.30 14.27
C ALA A 476 11.14 9.31 14.73
N GLY A 477 10.86 8.00 14.72
CA GLY A 477 11.84 6.97 15.08
C GLY A 477 13.03 6.89 14.12
N LYS A 478 12.76 7.04 12.81
CA LYS A 478 13.74 7.18 11.74
C LYS A 478 13.36 8.34 10.84
N ASP A 479 14.34 9.13 10.42
CA ASP A 479 14.06 10.37 9.69
C ASP A 479 13.44 10.09 8.31
N ILE A 480 14.15 9.31 7.51
CA ILE A 480 13.79 9.09 6.11
C ILE A 480 14.23 7.70 5.62
N ARG A 481 13.36 7.04 4.85
CA ARG A 481 13.71 5.95 3.95
C ARG A 481 13.44 6.43 2.53
N ALA A 482 14.51 6.71 1.79
CA ALA A 482 14.45 7.06 0.37
C ALA A 482 15.03 5.89 -0.44
N LEU A 483 14.20 5.18 -1.20
CA LEU A 483 14.65 4.14 -2.13
C LEU A 483 14.17 4.46 -3.54
N ASN A 484 15.10 4.51 -4.49
CA ASN A 484 14.82 4.73 -5.91
C ASN A 484 14.05 6.04 -6.17
N TRP A 485 14.52 7.13 -5.59
CA TRP A 485 14.04 8.49 -5.90
C TRP A 485 14.95 9.11 -6.95
N GLN A 486 14.35 9.77 -7.94
CA GLN A 486 15.07 10.53 -8.95
C GLN A 486 14.93 12.02 -8.69
N ASP A 487 16.06 12.68 -8.44
CA ASP A 487 16.20 14.14 -8.33
C ASP A 487 15.12 14.80 -7.45
N PRO A 488 14.93 14.36 -6.18
CA PRO A 488 13.94 14.97 -5.31
C PRO A 488 14.32 16.43 -4.99
N VAL A 489 13.32 17.27 -4.76
CA VAL A 489 13.52 18.66 -4.29
C VAL A 489 13.19 18.72 -2.79
N MET A 490 14.16 19.18 -1.99
CA MET A 490 14.01 19.35 -0.54
C MET A 490 14.28 20.82 -0.19
N GLU A 491 13.24 21.64 -0.11
CA GLU A 491 13.33 23.07 0.18
C GLU A 491 12.85 23.37 1.60
N ASN A 492 13.75 23.81 2.48
CA ASN A 492 13.39 24.13 3.87
C ASN A 492 12.69 22.94 4.56
N VAL A 493 13.33 21.77 4.51
CA VAL A 493 12.85 20.54 5.13
C VAL A 493 13.71 20.21 6.34
N THR A 494 13.09 19.94 7.48
CA THR A 494 13.77 19.51 8.71
C THR A 494 13.06 18.30 9.31
N ILE A 495 13.80 17.23 9.60
CA ILE A 495 13.29 16.03 10.28
C ILE A 495 14.17 15.76 11.49
N ASN A 496 13.59 15.71 12.69
CA ASN A 496 14.31 15.54 13.95
C ASN A 496 15.52 16.50 14.11
N GLY A 497 15.36 17.74 13.66
CA GLY A 497 16.41 18.78 13.70
C GLY A 497 17.48 18.67 12.61
N LYS A 498 17.43 17.65 11.74
CA LYS A 498 18.31 17.52 10.57
C LYS A 498 17.71 18.26 9.38
N SER A 499 18.42 19.24 8.85
CA SER A 499 18.01 19.97 7.65
C SER A 499 18.38 19.22 6.37
N TYR A 500 17.52 19.35 5.35
CA TYR A 500 17.72 18.85 3.98
C TYR A 500 17.74 20.04 2.99
N PRO A 501 18.52 19.98 1.88
CA PRO A 501 19.29 18.83 1.41
C PRO A 501 20.39 18.40 2.37
N ARG A 502 20.69 17.10 2.44
CA ARG A 502 21.69 16.54 3.36
C ARG A 502 22.35 15.28 2.79
N PRO A 503 23.64 15.03 3.07
CA PRO A 503 24.26 13.74 2.75
C PRO A 503 23.54 12.59 3.46
N VAL A 504 23.29 11.51 2.73
CA VAL A 504 22.73 10.25 3.22
C VAL A 504 23.50 9.09 2.59
N ASP A 505 23.23 7.86 3.06
CA ASP A 505 23.80 6.62 2.54
C ASP A 505 25.34 6.65 2.42
N THR A 506 26.00 7.32 3.38
CA THR A 506 27.45 7.47 3.42
C THR A 506 28.12 6.14 3.77
N LYS A 507 28.92 5.59 2.85
CA LYS A 507 29.60 4.29 3.00
C LYS A 507 30.97 4.24 2.35
N ILE A 508 31.77 3.28 2.84
CA ILE A 508 33.08 2.94 2.27
C ILE A 508 32.93 1.73 1.35
N LEU A 509 33.38 1.91 0.11
CA LEU A 509 33.46 0.88 -0.93
C LEU A 509 34.89 0.33 -0.98
N GLY A 510 35.00 -1.00 -1.08
CA GLY A 510 36.28 -1.73 -1.06
C GLY A 510 36.67 -2.23 0.33
N VAL A 511 37.87 -2.82 0.40
CA VAL A 511 38.45 -3.38 1.62
C VAL A 511 39.63 -2.52 2.06
N PRO A 512 39.63 -1.98 3.28
CA PRO A 512 40.77 -1.24 3.79
C PRO A 512 41.89 -2.20 4.22
N VAL A 513 42.94 -2.29 3.39
CA VAL A 513 44.22 -2.94 3.72
C VAL A 513 45.37 -1.97 3.42
N PRO A 514 46.51 -2.05 4.12
CA PRO A 514 47.68 -1.21 3.87
C PRO A 514 48.04 -1.15 2.37
N GLY A 515 48.17 0.06 1.84
CA GLY A 515 48.52 0.31 0.45
C GLY A 515 47.39 0.14 -0.58
N ALA A 516 46.17 -0.25 -0.18
CA ALA A 516 45.02 -0.30 -1.10
C ALA A 516 44.39 1.09 -1.31
N GLU A 517 43.71 1.25 -2.46
CA GLU A 517 42.82 2.38 -2.70
C GLU A 517 41.38 1.98 -2.34
N ILE A 518 40.72 2.76 -1.50
CA ILE A 518 39.28 2.64 -1.21
C ILE A 518 38.53 3.88 -1.71
N THR A 519 37.22 3.73 -1.93
CA THR A 519 36.35 4.78 -2.45
C THR A 519 35.21 5.07 -1.48
N GLY A 520 34.87 6.34 -1.30
CA GLY A 520 33.71 6.77 -0.54
C GLY A 520 32.48 6.94 -1.44
N SER A 521 31.30 6.67 -0.92
CA SER A 521 30.03 6.90 -1.60
C SER A 521 29.04 7.56 -0.65
N SER A 522 28.28 8.53 -1.14
CA SER A 522 27.18 9.20 -0.43
C SER A 522 26.28 9.89 -1.44
N VAL A 523 25.02 10.14 -1.05
CA VAL A 523 24.03 10.85 -1.86
C VAL A 523 23.64 12.14 -1.15
N LEU A 524 23.64 13.27 -1.85
CA LEU A 524 23.06 14.52 -1.34
C LEU A 524 21.56 14.50 -1.60
N LEU A 525 20.78 13.98 -0.66
CA LEU A 525 19.33 13.87 -0.83
C LEU A 525 18.70 15.26 -0.90
N GLY A 526 18.15 15.61 -2.07
CA GLY A 526 17.59 16.94 -2.34
C GLY A 526 18.54 17.91 -3.05
N GLY A 527 19.75 17.49 -3.44
CA GLY A 527 20.76 18.36 -4.05
C GLY A 527 21.67 17.64 -5.04
N ASN A 528 22.74 18.31 -5.48
CA ASN A 528 23.72 17.76 -6.40
C ASN A 528 24.90 17.12 -5.65
N ASN A 529 25.23 15.86 -5.95
CA ASN A 529 26.35 15.15 -5.34
C ASN A 529 27.72 15.83 -5.53
N GLU A 530 27.88 16.71 -6.52
CA GLU A 530 29.09 17.53 -6.70
C GLU A 530 29.33 18.54 -5.54
N ASP A 531 28.31 18.80 -4.73
CA ASP A 531 28.37 19.70 -3.58
C ASP A 531 28.82 19.01 -2.28
N LEU A 532 29.12 17.71 -2.35
CA LEU A 532 29.60 16.91 -1.22
C LEU A 532 31.12 17.04 -1.05
N ASN A 533 31.53 17.28 0.20
CA ASN A 533 32.92 17.25 0.62
C ASN A 533 33.17 15.98 1.43
N TYR A 534 34.21 15.24 1.05
CA TYR A 534 34.58 13.96 1.67
C TYR A 534 35.81 14.16 2.54
N GLU A 535 35.71 13.79 3.81
CA GLU A 535 36.81 13.73 4.76
C GLU A 535 36.99 12.30 5.28
N TRP A 536 38.19 11.78 5.11
CA TRP A 536 38.58 10.48 5.65
C TRP A 536 39.19 10.68 7.02
N LEU A 537 38.75 9.87 7.97
CA LEU A 537 39.18 9.93 9.36
C LEU A 537 39.81 8.60 9.76
N ILE A 538 40.81 8.62 10.64
CA ILE A 538 41.47 7.44 11.20
C ILE A 538 41.58 7.52 12.72
N ALA A 539 41.40 6.40 13.41
CA ALA A 539 41.54 6.25 14.86
C ALA A 539 42.24 4.94 15.21
N ASP A 540 42.87 4.88 16.39
CA ASP A 540 43.54 3.66 16.86
C ASP A 540 42.54 2.63 17.42
N GLU A 541 41.35 3.07 17.83
CA GLU A 541 40.25 2.25 18.36
C GLU A 541 38.93 2.60 17.65
N LYS A 542 37.99 1.64 17.56
CA LYS A 542 36.69 1.78 16.86
C LYS A 542 35.90 3.00 17.33
N ASP A 543 35.85 3.21 18.64
CA ASP A 543 35.10 4.30 19.28
C ASP A 543 36.05 5.38 19.84
N GLY A 544 37.28 5.43 19.32
CA GLY A 544 38.33 6.34 19.76
C GLY A 544 38.22 7.75 19.19
N SER A 545 39.26 8.55 19.43
CA SER A 545 39.38 9.89 18.84
C SER A 545 39.88 9.80 17.40
N TYR A 546 39.01 10.18 16.46
CA TYR A 546 39.31 10.22 15.03
C TYR A 546 40.08 11.49 14.65
N VAL A 547 41.10 11.33 13.81
CA VAL A 547 41.89 12.43 13.22
C VAL A 547 41.84 12.37 11.70
N PRO A 548 42.01 13.50 10.99
CA PRO A 548 42.01 13.51 9.53
C PRO A 548 43.11 12.62 8.92
N ALA A 549 42.73 11.83 7.92
CA ALA A 549 43.58 10.90 7.17
C ALA A 549 43.66 11.25 5.67
N GLY A 550 42.69 12.00 5.14
CA GLY A 550 42.67 12.41 3.74
C GLY A 550 41.36 13.11 3.36
N THR A 551 41.28 13.56 2.11
CA THR A 551 40.10 14.26 1.58
C THR A 551 39.78 13.80 0.16
N GLY A 552 38.54 13.98 -0.27
CA GLY A 552 38.06 13.60 -1.61
C GLY A 552 37.48 12.18 -1.63
N GLY A 553 36.87 11.78 -2.76
CA GLY A 553 36.11 10.53 -2.85
C GLY A 553 36.95 9.25 -2.77
N LYS A 554 38.28 9.34 -2.68
CA LYS A 554 39.20 8.19 -2.63
C LYS A 554 40.26 8.39 -1.56
N LEU A 555 40.69 7.29 -0.95
CA LEU A 555 41.79 7.25 0.01
C LEU A 555 42.76 6.13 -0.34
N GLN A 556 44.05 6.46 -0.36
CA GLN A 556 45.13 5.48 -0.31
C GLN A 556 45.39 5.13 1.15
N ILE A 557 45.19 3.87 1.53
CA ILE A 557 45.35 3.43 2.92
C ILE A 557 46.82 3.52 3.32
N PRO A 558 47.17 4.23 4.41
CA PRO A 558 48.55 4.32 4.87
C PRO A 558 49.14 2.94 5.19
N ASP A 559 50.41 2.73 4.87
CA ASP A 559 51.10 1.45 5.12
C ASP A 559 51.15 1.09 6.62
N ASP A 560 51.14 2.09 7.50
CA ASP A 560 51.14 1.95 8.95
C ASP A 560 49.73 1.93 9.57
N ALA A 561 48.68 1.87 8.76
CA ALA A 561 47.30 1.91 9.24
C ALA A 561 46.75 0.55 9.71
N ALA A 562 47.50 -0.54 9.55
CA ALA A 562 47.07 -1.88 9.95
C ALA A 562 46.55 -1.93 11.40
N GLY A 563 45.35 -2.48 11.60
CA GLY A 563 44.68 -2.60 12.90
C GLY A 563 43.96 -1.34 13.39
N ARG A 564 44.13 -0.20 12.70
CA ARG A 564 43.43 1.07 12.99
C ARG A 564 42.05 1.08 12.33
N TYR A 565 41.24 2.08 12.63
CA TYR A 565 39.87 2.21 12.11
C TYR A 565 39.74 3.45 11.23
N ILE A 566 39.16 3.28 10.06
CA ILE A 566 38.86 4.34 9.10
C ILE A 566 37.37 4.62 9.07
N LYS A 567 37.01 5.89 8.99
CA LYS A 567 35.64 6.36 8.83
C LYS A 567 35.59 7.40 7.71
N LEU A 568 34.48 7.44 7.00
CA LEU A 568 34.19 8.50 6.04
C LEU A 568 33.18 9.45 6.64
N SER A 569 33.53 10.73 6.73
CA SER A 569 32.58 11.81 7.00
C SER A 569 32.33 12.59 5.70
N VAL A 570 31.06 12.88 5.43
CA VAL A 570 30.65 13.64 4.25
C VAL A 570 29.83 14.84 4.70
N THR A 571 30.18 16.00 4.20
CA THR A 571 29.50 17.28 4.50
C THR A 571 29.01 17.95 3.24
N ASP A 572 27.88 18.65 3.31
CA ASP A 572 27.43 19.55 2.24
C ASP A 572 27.92 20.99 2.44
N LYS A 573 27.55 21.89 1.52
CA LYS A 573 27.88 23.33 1.61
C LYS A 573 27.24 24.07 2.79
N GLN A 574 26.20 23.50 3.39
CA GLN A 574 25.45 24.08 4.51
C GLN A 574 25.96 23.58 5.86
N GLY A 575 26.92 22.64 5.86
CA GLY A 575 27.49 22.04 7.05
C GLY A 575 26.68 20.87 7.59
N ASN A 576 25.71 20.35 6.83
CA ASN A 576 25.06 19.09 7.19
C ASN A 576 26.06 17.96 6.99
N GLU A 577 26.17 17.10 8.00
CA GLU A 577 27.10 15.97 8.02
C GLU A 577 26.33 14.64 8.12
N GLU A 578 26.91 13.62 7.49
CA GLU A 578 26.60 12.20 7.66
C GLU A 578 27.93 11.42 7.65
N SER A 579 27.97 10.24 8.28
CA SER A 579 29.18 9.44 8.29
C SER A 579 28.92 7.95 8.15
N SER A 580 29.88 7.25 7.55
CA SER A 580 29.88 5.79 7.53
C SER A 580 30.07 5.21 8.94
N MET A 581 29.78 3.92 9.10
CA MET A 581 30.35 3.15 10.19
C MET A 581 31.89 3.14 10.11
N PRO A 582 32.59 2.90 11.24
CA PRO A 582 34.02 2.56 11.25
C PRO A 582 34.34 1.25 10.53
N TYR A 583 35.41 1.23 9.73
CA TYR A 583 35.98 0.01 9.15
C TYR A 583 37.39 -0.20 9.70
N LYS A 584 37.67 -1.38 10.24
CA LYS A 584 39.02 -1.79 10.62
C LYS A 584 39.89 -1.99 9.37
N VAL A 585 41.06 -1.38 9.36
CA VAL A 585 42.11 -1.64 8.36
C VAL A 585 42.72 -3.00 8.68
N LEU A 586 42.48 -3.98 7.82
CA LEU A 586 42.96 -5.34 8.04
C LEU A 586 44.48 -5.42 7.90
N LYS A 587 45.11 -6.38 8.59
CA LYS A 587 46.58 -6.55 8.57
C LYS A 587 47.14 -6.93 7.19
N ALA A 588 46.34 -7.60 6.38
CA ALA A 588 46.69 -8.06 5.04
C ALA A 588 45.42 -8.28 4.22
N ASN A 589 45.55 -8.64 2.94
CA ASN A 589 44.44 -9.10 2.10
C ASN A 589 43.99 -10.53 2.45
N GLU A 590 43.90 -10.80 3.75
CA GLU A 590 43.57 -12.07 4.36
C GLU A 590 42.80 -11.79 5.66
N ALA A 591 41.64 -12.44 5.83
CA ALA A 591 40.90 -12.45 7.07
C ALA A 591 40.32 -13.83 7.30
N ALA A 592 40.25 -14.25 8.56
CA ALA A 592 39.74 -15.54 8.97
C ALA A 592 40.38 -16.77 8.29
N GLY A 593 41.65 -16.63 7.87
CA GLY A 593 42.39 -17.65 7.11
C GLY A 593 42.05 -17.72 5.62
N ILE A 594 41.33 -16.73 5.09
CA ILE A 594 40.83 -16.68 3.71
C ILE A 594 41.45 -15.49 2.99
N LYS A 595 42.09 -15.76 1.85
CA LYS A 595 42.78 -14.76 1.03
C LYS A 595 41.91 -14.30 -0.12
N ASP A 596 42.05 -13.02 -0.48
CA ASP A 596 41.52 -12.43 -1.70
C ASP A 596 39.99 -12.59 -1.90
N ASN A 597 39.22 -12.69 -0.82
CA ASN A 597 37.75 -12.75 -0.86
C ASN A 597 37.13 -11.44 -0.33
N GLY A 598 36.61 -10.62 -1.25
CA GLY A 598 36.11 -9.28 -0.94
C GLY A 598 34.99 -9.24 0.11
N GLU A 599 34.04 -10.18 0.09
CA GLU A 599 32.92 -10.21 1.03
C GLU A 599 33.39 -10.54 2.46
N ILE A 600 34.22 -11.58 2.60
CA ILE A 600 34.80 -11.97 3.89
C ILE A 600 35.66 -10.85 4.46
N LEU A 601 36.52 -10.25 3.62
CA LEU A 601 37.37 -9.14 4.03
C LEU A 601 36.55 -7.91 4.42
N ARG A 602 35.46 -7.59 3.71
CA ARG A 602 34.55 -6.50 4.10
C ARG A 602 33.85 -6.80 5.41
N ALA A 603 33.35 -8.02 5.62
CA ALA A 603 32.72 -8.42 6.87
C ALA A 603 33.69 -8.32 8.06
N ALA A 604 34.96 -8.71 7.88
CA ALA A 604 36.00 -8.54 8.89
C ALA A 604 36.31 -7.06 9.16
N ALA A 605 36.42 -6.24 8.11
CA ALA A 605 36.65 -4.81 8.24
C ALA A 605 35.49 -4.12 8.99
N LYS A 606 34.25 -4.52 8.75
CA LYS A 606 33.06 -4.01 9.47
C LYS A 606 32.90 -4.60 10.88
N GLY A 607 33.70 -5.60 11.25
CA GLY A 607 33.72 -6.21 12.58
C GLY A 607 32.67 -7.31 12.80
N TYR A 608 32.02 -7.81 11.75
CA TYR A 608 31.03 -8.88 11.85
C TYR A 608 31.69 -10.24 12.15
N ILE A 609 32.92 -10.43 11.64
CA ILE A 609 33.79 -11.57 11.95
C ILE A 609 35.14 -11.07 12.48
N ASP A 610 35.85 -11.92 13.22
CA ASP A 610 37.21 -11.62 13.68
C ASP A 610 38.22 -11.90 12.54
N GLU A 611 39.17 -10.99 12.34
CA GLU A 611 40.21 -11.13 11.31
C GLU A 611 41.17 -12.29 11.59
N ASP A 612 41.41 -12.61 12.86
CA ASP A 612 42.41 -13.61 13.29
C ASP A 612 41.79 -15.00 13.51
N GLU A 613 40.46 -15.11 13.58
CA GLU A 613 39.73 -16.35 13.81
C GLU A 613 39.63 -17.18 12.53
N LYS A 614 40.20 -18.38 12.49
CA LYS A 614 40.05 -19.27 11.33
C LYS A 614 38.62 -19.77 11.22
N LEU A 615 37.96 -19.44 10.11
CA LEU A 615 36.61 -19.91 9.82
C LEU A 615 36.61 -21.04 8.79
N ASP A 616 35.78 -22.05 9.01
CA ASP A 616 35.40 -23.02 7.99
C ASP A 616 34.14 -22.50 7.28
N LEU A 617 34.28 -21.96 6.07
CA LEU A 617 33.13 -21.44 5.31
C LEU A 617 32.10 -22.50 4.96
N SER A 618 32.48 -23.78 4.95
CA SER A 618 31.58 -24.88 4.63
C SER A 618 30.78 -25.39 5.82
N GLN A 619 31.10 -24.93 7.03
CA GLN A 619 30.36 -25.33 8.24
C GLN A 619 28.91 -24.87 8.15
N GLU A 620 27.99 -25.76 8.50
CA GLU A 620 26.58 -25.43 8.67
C GLU A 620 26.42 -24.50 9.88
N ILE A 621 25.65 -23.43 9.73
CA ILE A 621 25.40 -22.49 10.83
C ILE A 621 24.28 -22.97 11.73
N THR A 622 24.31 -22.50 12.98
CA THR A 622 23.23 -22.62 13.95
C THR A 622 22.46 -21.30 14.13
N ASN A 623 21.32 -21.35 14.81
CA ASN A 623 20.60 -20.13 15.25
C ASN A 623 21.49 -19.20 16.08
N ARG A 624 22.36 -19.76 16.92
CA ARG A 624 23.33 -19.02 17.73
C ARG A 624 24.34 -18.27 16.86
N ASP A 625 24.90 -18.92 15.84
CA ASP A 625 25.85 -18.28 14.93
C ASP A 625 25.20 -17.10 14.18
N CYS A 626 23.99 -17.30 13.69
CA CYS A 626 23.21 -16.29 12.98
C CYS A 626 22.88 -15.09 13.89
N ALA A 627 22.35 -15.33 15.09
CA ALA A 627 22.04 -14.28 16.06
C ALA A 627 23.28 -13.46 16.43
N LYS A 628 24.43 -14.10 16.67
CA LYS A 628 25.67 -13.37 17.01
C LYS A 628 26.13 -12.45 15.89
N MET A 629 26.00 -12.88 14.64
CA MET A 629 26.42 -12.06 13.51
C MET A 629 25.43 -10.91 13.24
N ILE A 630 24.12 -11.15 13.35
CA ILE A 630 23.09 -10.11 13.25
C ILE A 630 23.21 -9.09 14.39
N ALA A 631 23.52 -9.54 15.61
CA ALA A 631 23.76 -8.66 16.75
C ALA A 631 24.92 -7.69 16.46
N LYS A 632 26.03 -8.19 15.91
CA LYS A 632 27.17 -7.34 15.49
C LYS A 632 26.82 -6.38 14.36
N LEU A 633 26.03 -6.82 13.38
CA LEU A 633 25.54 -5.97 12.28
C LEU A 633 24.80 -4.73 12.81
N TRP A 634 23.97 -4.92 13.83
CA TRP A 634 23.10 -3.87 14.37
C TRP A 634 23.63 -3.22 15.65
N ASP A 635 24.85 -3.56 16.08
CA ASP A 635 25.49 -3.08 17.32
C ASP A 635 24.60 -3.35 18.57
N LEU A 636 24.04 -4.57 18.63
CA LEU A 636 23.12 -5.02 19.68
C LEU A 636 23.87 -5.84 20.74
N ASP A 637 24.24 -5.18 21.84
CA ASP A 637 24.99 -5.83 22.92
C ASP A 637 24.12 -6.56 23.95
N ALA A 638 22.89 -6.09 24.18
CA ALA A 638 21.94 -6.63 25.15
C ALA A 638 20.50 -6.10 24.88
N PRO A 639 19.45 -6.81 25.31
CA PRO A 639 18.08 -6.31 25.18
C PRO A 639 17.82 -5.15 26.15
N LYS A 640 16.85 -4.28 25.82
CA LYS A 640 16.39 -3.18 26.68
C LYS A 640 15.69 -3.70 27.94
N GLU A 641 14.95 -4.79 27.81
CA GLU A 641 14.31 -5.49 28.93
C GLU A 641 14.68 -6.99 28.94
N GLU A 642 14.63 -7.64 30.11
CA GLU A 642 14.93 -9.07 30.20
C GLU A 642 13.91 -9.91 29.42
N ILE A 643 14.40 -10.67 28.44
CA ILE A 643 13.57 -11.59 27.65
C ILE A 643 13.74 -13.02 28.16
N LYS A 644 12.62 -13.66 28.51
CA LYS A 644 12.63 -15.06 28.93
C LYS A 644 12.73 -15.99 27.72
N ILE A 645 13.88 -16.62 27.57
CA ILE A 645 14.14 -17.66 26.58
C ILE A 645 14.34 -18.98 27.34
N SER A 646 13.50 -19.99 27.07
CA SER A 646 13.40 -21.20 27.89
C SER A 646 14.63 -22.10 27.84
N ASP A 647 15.39 -22.03 26.76
CA ASP A 647 16.51 -22.92 26.42
C ASP A 647 17.84 -22.16 26.24
N VAL A 648 17.85 -20.85 26.49
CA VAL A 648 19.07 -20.02 26.58
C VAL A 648 19.03 -19.29 27.93
N PRO A 649 19.66 -19.84 28.98
CA PRO A 649 19.61 -19.23 30.31
C PRO A 649 20.36 -17.89 30.34
N ALA A 650 19.97 -16.98 31.23
CA ALA A 650 20.56 -15.64 31.32
C ALA A 650 22.07 -15.61 31.65
N ASN A 651 22.66 -16.74 32.05
CA ASN A 651 24.10 -16.90 32.27
C ASN A 651 24.85 -17.54 31.09
N ASP A 652 24.15 -17.88 29.99
CA ASP A 652 24.78 -18.29 28.73
C ASP A 652 25.58 -17.09 28.17
N PRO A 653 26.83 -17.30 27.74
CA PRO A 653 27.69 -16.22 27.27
C PRO A 653 27.13 -15.49 26.04
N ASP A 654 26.29 -16.12 25.22
CA ASP A 654 25.67 -15.49 24.05
C ASP A 654 24.22 -15.02 24.34
N TYR A 655 23.72 -15.14 25.57
CA TYR A 655 22.35 -14.78 25.93
C TYR A 655 22.01 -13.35 25.50
N ASN A 656 22.88 -12.38 25.81
CA ASN A 656 22.58 -10.98 25.53
C ASN A 656 22.42 -10.70 24.03
N ALA A 657 23.29 -11.25 23.18
CA ALA A 657 23.20 -11.10 21.73
C ALA A 657 21.93 -11.75 21.18
N ILE A 658 21.63 -12.98 21.61
CA ILE A 658 20.41 -13.70 21.22
C ILE A 658 19.17 -12.92 21.64
N ALA A 659 19.10 -12.51 22.91
CA ALA A 659 17.96 -11.80 23.45
C ALA A 659 17.75 -10.45 22.76
N ALA A 660 18.82 -9.70 22.44
CA ALA A 660 18.71 -8.43 21.75
C ALA A 660 18.16 -8.57 20.32
N VAL A 661 18.61 -9.57 19.57
CA VAL A 661 18.11 -9.87 18.21
C VAL A 661 16.65 -10.32 18.23
N VAL A 662 16.25 -11.07 19.26
CA VAL A 662 14.85 -11.44 19.50
C VAL A 662 14.00 -10.23 19.86
N GLU A 663 14.49 -9.33 20.74
CA GLU A 663 13.80 -8.08 21.09
C GLU A 663 13.57 -7.18 19.88
N ALA A 664 14.59 -7.07 19.02
CA ALA A 664 14.54 -6.31 17.78
C ALA A 664 13.66 -6.96 16.72
N GLY A 665 13.16 -8.18 16.97
CA GLY A 665 12.26 -8.89 16.10
C GLY A 665 12.90 -9.46 14.83
N MET A 666 14.23 -9.59 14.82
CA MET A 666 15.02 -10.07 13.67
C MET A 666 15.07 -11.61 13.60
N MET A 667 14.93 -12.27 14.76
CA MET A 667 14.75 -13.72 14.87
C MET A 667 13.63 -14.01 15.87
N ASN A 668 12.83 -15.04 15.61
CA ASN A 668 11.64 -15.32 16.41
C ASN A 668 11.86 -16.50 17.36
N LEU A 669 11.28 -16.40 18.57
CA LEU A 669 11.09 -17.57 19.42
C LEU A 669 10.12 -18.54 18.74
N LYS A 670 10.26 -19.82 19.05
CA LYS A 670 9.48 -20.94 18.52
C LYS A 670 8.63 -21.58 19.61
N ASP A 671 7.53 -22.21 19.21
CA ASP A 671 6.73 -23.05 20.10
C ASP A 671 7.43 -24.41 20.25
N PRO A 672 7.85 -24.80 21.47
CA PRO A 672 8.56 -26.05 21.69
C PRO A 672 7.70 -27.30 21.46
N SER A 673 6.38 -27.16 21.36
CA SER A 673 5.44 -28.27 21.16
C SER A 673 5.13 -28.58 19.68
N VAL A 674 5.56 -27.71 18.76
CA VAL A 674 5.24 -27.82 17.33
C VAL A 674 6.50 -28.19 16.54
N THR A 675 6.44 -29.31 15.81
CA THR A 675 7.55 -29.81 14.98
C THR A 675 7.60 -29.17 13.58
N ALA A 676 6.58 -28.43 13.17
CA ALA A 676 6.50 -27.75 11.89
C ALA A 676 6.99 -26.29 11.99
N ALA A 677 7.63 -25.80 10.92
CA ALA A 677 7.94 -24.39 10.77
C ALA A 677 6.64 -23.55 10.86
N GLN A 678 6.59 -22.62 11.81
CA GLN A 678 5.55 -21.61 11.85
C GLN A 678 6.12 -20.33 11.26
N GLY A 679 5.62 -19.91 10.10
CA GLY A 679 5.84 -18.55 9.59
C GLY A 679 5.24 -17.56 10.58
N THR A 680 5.99 -16.52 10.94
CA THR A 680 5.59 -15.57 11.99
C THR A 680 5.44 -14.18 11.40
N LEU A 681 4.28 -13.91 10.78
CA LEU A 681 3.91 -12.57 10.38
C LEU A 681 3.88 -11.65 11.63
N TYR A 682 4.87 -10.74 11.66
CA TYR A 682 5.03 -9.54 12.49
C TYR A 682 5.36 -9.63 13.97
N ASN A 683 6.54 -9.06 14.26
CA ASN A 683 6.85 -8.32 15.47
C ASN A 683 6.25 -6.91 15.40
N ALA A 684 5.11 -6.72 16.09
CA ALA A 684 4.67 -5.46 16.70
C ALA A 684 3.44 -5.70 17.60
N GLY A 685 2.69 -6.78 17.35
CA GLY A 685 1.72 -7.30 18.31
C GLY A 685 2.34 -8.45 19.10
N VAL A 686 2.75 -8.20 20.34
CA VAL A 686 2.78 -9.28 21.35
C VAL A 686 1.46 -10.03 21.19
N THR A 687 1.51 -11.32 20.83
CA THR A 687 0.28 -12.09 20.70
C THR A 687 -0.47 -11.95 22.04
N LYS A 688 -1.74 -11.53 22.00
CA LYS A 688 -2.55 -11.41 23.23
C LYS A 688 -2.89 -12.79 23.82
N ASP A 689 -2.50 -13.86 23.14
CA ASP A 689 -2.72 -15.23 23.58
C ASP A 689 -1.56 -15.74 24.44
N VAL A 690 -1.76 -15.63 25.76
CA VAL A 690 -0.83 -16.08 26.80
C VAL A 690 -0.61 -17.61 26.78
N ALA A 691 -1.45 -18.39 26.08
CA ALA A 691 -1.32 -19.85 25.99
C ALA A 691 -0.37 -20.32 24.86
N ALA A 692 -0.15 -19.52 23.81
CA ALA A 692 0.70 -19.84 22.66
C ALA A 692 2.14 -19.29 22.80
N LYS A 693 2.68 -19.22 24.02
CA LYS A 693 3.98 -18.58 24.26
C LYS A 693 5.10 -19.34 23.57
N ARG A 694 5.58 -18.76 22.47
CA ARG A 694 6.86 -19.09 21.87
C ARG A 694 7.96 -18.67 22.84
N VAL A 695 8.65 -19.64 23.41
CA VAL A 695 9.65 -19.42 24.48
C VAL A 695 11.01 -19.99 24.14
N ALA A 696 11.12 -20.88 23.15
CA ALA A 696 12.36 -21.56 22.81
C ALA A 696 13.05 -20.88 21.63
N PHE A 697 14.37 -20.76 21.66
CA PHE A 697 15.19 -20.22 20.56
C PHE A 697 15.87 -21.34 19.75
N PHE A 698 16.11 -22.50 20.35
CA PHE A 698 16.87 -23.62 19.78
C PHE A 698 18.24 -23.19 19.26
N PRO A 699 19.15 -22.74 20.15
CA PRO A 699 20.40 -22.09 19.77
C PRO A 699 21.28 -22.95 18.85
N ASP A 700 21.30 -24.27 19.05
CA ASP A 700 22.21 -25.18 18.34
C ASP A 700 21.53 -25.87 17.12
N ALA A 701 20.30 -25.49 16.79
CA ALA A 701 19.61 -26.03 15.61
C ALA A 701 20.17 -25.40 14.33
N SER A 702 20.35 -26.21 13.28
CA SER A 702 20.85 -25.74 11.99
C SER A 702 19.78 -25.05 11.15
N ILE A 703 20.16 -23.94 10.52
CA ILE A 703 19.28 -23.13 9.67
C ILE A 703 19.36 -23.66 8.23
N ASP A 704 18.20 -23.93 7.61
CA ASP A 704 18.13 -24.17 6.17
C ASP A 704 17.97 -22.85 5.40
N ARG A 705 18.11 -22.89 4.06
CA ARG A 705 18.08 -21.69 3.23
C ARG A 705 16.70 -21.03 3.20
N ASP A 706 15.61 -21.79 3.36
CA ASP A 706 14.26 -21.27 3.53
C ASP A 706 14.15 -20.35 4.76
N GLU A 707 14.54 -20.86 5.93
CA GLU A 707 14.53 -20.09 7.19
C GLU A 707 15.50 -18.91 7.11
N MET A 708 16.66 -19.06 6.47
CA MET A 708 17.62 -17.97 6.31
C MET A 708 17.05 -16.82 5.46
N GLY A 709 16.32 -17.11 4.38
CA GLY A 709 15.71 -16.07 3.56
C GLY A 709 14.64 -15.26 4.32
N TYR A 710 14.00 -15.88 5.30
CA TYR A 710 13.11 -15.18 6.23
C TYR A 710 13.87 -14.30 7.22
N ILE A 711 14.90 -14.84 7.89
CA ILE A 711 15.74 -14.09 8.83
C ILE A 711 16.40 -12.89 8.14
N ALA A 712 16.87 -13.05 6.91
CA ALA A 712 17.51 -11.99 6.14
C ALA A 712 16.59 -10.78 5.95
N LEU A 713 15.32 -11.01 5.61
CA LEU A 713 14.35 -9.94 5.43
C LEU A 713 14.03 -9.24 6.75
N LEU A 714 13.83 -9.97 7.84
CA LEU A 714 13.59 -9.38 9.17
C LEU A 714 14.81 -8.57 9.65
N SER A 715 16.00 -9.00 9.27
CA SER A 715 17.26 -8.38 9.68
C SER A 715 17.66 -7.18 8.82
N CYS A 716 16.90 -6.85 7.76
CA CYS A 716 17.20 -5.70 6.90
C CYS A 716 16.88 -4.33 7.53
N GLY A 717 16.31 -4.34 8.74
CA GLY A 717 16.04 -3.14 9.51
C GLY A 717 14.92 -2.27 8.96
N VAL A 718 14.17 -2.76 7.96
CA VAL A 718 12.93 -2.15 7.50
C VAL A 718 11.76 -2.97 8.04
N PRO A 719 10.91 -2.38 8.90
CA PRO A 719 9.65 -3.02 9.28
C PRO A 719 8.70 -2.81 8.10
N TYR A 720 8.87 -3.61 7.05
CA TYR A 720 7.81 -3.78 6.07
C TYR A 720 6.64 -4.24 6.88
N ASN A 721 5.65 -3.39 7.18
CA ASN A 721 4.41 -3.66 7.95
C ASN A 721 3.26 -4.14 7.05
N GLU A 722 3.50 -4.10 5.74
CA GLU A 722 2.57 -4.53 4.73
C GLU A 722 2.89 -5.96 4.30
N THR A 723 1.86 -6.77 4.03
CA THR A 723 1.99 -8.16 3.58
C THR A 723 2.89 -8.20 2.35
N LEU A 724 4.15 -8.63 2.52
CA LEU A 724 5.04 -8.94 1.42
C LEU A 724 4.63 -10.30 0.87
N GLY A 725 4.21 -10.32 -0.38
CA GLY A 725 3.68 -11.48 -1.11
C GLY A 725 4.50 -11.85 -2.34
N THR A 726 5.66 -11.20 -2.52
CA THR A 726 6.60 -11.45 -3.62
C THR A 726 7.08 -12.89 -3.61
N LYS A 727 6.94 -13.57 -4.74
CA LYS A 727 7.25 -14.97 -4.95
C LYS A 727 8.69 -15.10 -5.45
N PRO A 728 9.38 -16.14 -4.99
CA PRO A 728 10.69 -16.48 -5.51
C PRO A 728 10.58 -16.95 -6.96
N LYS A 729 11.51 -16.54 -7.82
CA LYS A 729 11.60 -16.90 -9.24
C LYS A 729 12.64 -17.99 -9.54
N PHE A 730 12.93 -18.84 -8.55
CA PHE A 730 13.86 -19.96 -8.66
C PHE A 730 13.21 -21.19 -9.32
N ASP A 731 13.99 -22.03 -9.98
CA ASP A 731 13.49 -23.23 -10.70
C ASP A 731 12.86 -24.27 -9.74
N ASP A 732 13.32 -24.30 -8.50
CA ASP A 732 12.86 -25.18 -7.42
C ASP A 732 12.00 -24.46 -6.36
N ALA A 733 11.40 -23.31 -6.71
CA ALA A 733 10.59 -22.49 -5.81
C ALA A 733 9.38 -23.23 -5.18
N GLU A 734 8.87 -24.28 -5.82
CA GLU A 734 7.81 -25.13 -5.26
C GLU A 734 8.28 -25.90 -4.02
N GLY A 735 9.58 -26.15 -3.88
CA GLY A 735 10.20 -26.79 -2.73
C GLY A 735 10.33 -25.88 -1.50
N ILE A 736 10.16 -24.56 -1.67
CA ILE A 736 10.16 -23.59 -0.57
C ILE A 736 8.87 -23.73 0.22
N GLU A 737 9.01 -23.89 1.53
CA GLU A 737 7.87 -24.00 2.43
C GLU A 737 6.94 -22.77 2.31
N PRO A 738 5.61 -22.96 2.24
CA PRO A 738 4.67 -21.86 2.10
C PRO A 738 4.82 -20.76 3.16
N ALA A 739 5.27 -21.11 4.36
CA ALA A 739 5.52 -20.20 5.47
C ALA A 739 6.66 -19.20 5.23
N TYR A 740 7.64 -19.54 4.39
CA TYR A 740 8.82 -18.70 4.11
C TYR A 740 8.80 -18.09 2.72
N ARG A 741 7.96 -18.63 1.82
CA ARG A 741 7.96 -18.32 0.39
C ARG A 741 8.02 -16.83 0.08
N SER A 742 7.14 -16.03 0.68
CA SER A 742 7.09 -14.61 0.36
C SER A 742 8.32 -13.83 0.86
N ASN A 743 8.87 -14.24 2.01
CA ASN A 743 10.06 -13.61 2.55
C ASN A 743 11.31 -14.01 1.75
N VAL A 744 11.40 -15.26 1.30
CA VAL A 744 12.45 -15.70 0.38
C VAL A 744 12.35 -14.93 -0.94
N GLY A 745 11.14 -14.74 -1.47
CA GLY A 745 10.93 -13.94 -2.68
C GLY A 745 11.34 -12.48 -2.51
N ALA A 746 10.96 -11.82 -1.41
CA ALA A 746 11.38 -10.45 -1.11
C ALA A 746 12.90 -10.35 -0.87
N SER A 747 13.49 -11.29 -0.13
CA SER A 747 14.94 -11.34 0.07
C SER A 747 15.71 -11.58 -1.23
N ALA A 748 15.15 -12.36 -2.16
CA ALA A 748 15.71 -12.53 -3.50
C ALA A 748 15.61 -11.24 -4.32
N TYR A 749 14.47 -10.54 -4.24
CA TYR A 749 14.26 -9.26 -4.89
C TYR A 749 15.28 -8.20 -4.45
N PHE A 750 15.53 -8.07 -3.15
CA PHE A 750 16.54 -7.15 -2.61
C PHE A 750 17.99 -7.66 -2.74
N GLY A 751 18.19 -8.87 -3.28
CA GLY A 751 19.51 -9.47 -3.48
C GLY A 751 20.16 -10.07 -2.22
N PHE A 752 19.46 -10.09 -1.08
CA PHE A 752 19.97 -10.72 0.15
C PHE A 752 20.19 -12.21 -0.06
N MET A 753 19.22 -12.88 -0.68
CA MET A 753 19.31 -14.29 -1.05
C MET A 753 19.49 -14.45 -2.56
N THR A 754 20.33 -15.38 -2.98
CA THR A 754 20.57 -15.70 -4.40
C THR A 754 20.51 -17.20 -4.63
N ALA A 755 20.32 -17.63 -5.89
CA ALA A 755 20.40 -19.05 -6.25
C ALA A 755 21.75 -19.65 -5.82
N LYS A 756 21.74 -20.92 -5.39
CA LYS A 756 22.95 -21.62 -4.94
C LYS A 756 23.72 -22.23 -6.10
N THR A 757 23.02 -22.79 -7.07
CA THR A 757 23.61 -23.39 -8.28
C THR A 757 22.68 -23.14 -9.46
N GLY A 758 23.18 -22.53 -10.53
CA GLY A 758 22.31 -22.15 -11.65
C GLY A 758 21.20 -21.20 -11.18
N ASN A 759 19.94 -21.55 -11.46
CA ASN A 759 18.77 -20.85 -10.92
C ASN A 759 18.07 -21.63 -9.78
N ASP A 760 18.71 -22.67 -9.24
CA ASP A 760 18.18 -23.45 -8.13
C ASP A 760 18.52 -22.79 -6.78
N PHE A 761 17.51 -22.62 -5.93
CA PHE A 761 17.63 -22.06 -4.58
C PHE A 761 18.15 -23.07 -3.56
N MET A 762 17.83 -24.35 -3.71
CA MET A 762 18.11 -25.43 -2.75
C MET A 762 17.51 -25.13 -1.36
N PRO A 763 16.17 -25.07 -1.22
CA PRO A 763 15.48 -24.59 -0.01
C PRO A 763 15.86 -25.32 1.27
N LYS A 764 16.13 -26.63 1.16
CA LYS A 764 16.41 -27.53 2.30
C LYS A 764 17.88 -27.77 2.58
N ASP A 765 18.76 -27.20 1.76
CA ASP A 765 20.18 -27.20 2.07
C ASP A 765 20.42 -26.36 3.32
N LYS A 766 21.38 -26.82 4.13
CA LYS A 766 21.83 -26.07 5.30
C LYS A 766 22.62 -24.86 4.85
N THR A 767 22.31 -23.73 5.47
CA THR A 767 23.03 -22.47 5.27
C THR A 767 24.42 -22.62 5.87
N THR A 768 25.43 -22.25 5.09
CA THR A 768 26.83 -22.32 5.49
C THR A 768 27.32 -21.00 6.07
N MET A 769 28.42 -21.02 6.81
CA MET A 769 29.04 -19.80 7.35
C MET A 769 29.43 -18.81 6.24
N GLY A 770 29.89 -19.31 5.09
CA GLY A 770 30.14 -18.46 3.92
C GLY A 770 28.88 -17.72 3.44
N GLU A 771 27.75 -18.43 3.30
CA GLU A 771 26.48 -17.83 2.89
C GLU A 771 25.96 -16.80 3.92
N LEU A 772 26.06 -17.09 5.21
CA LEU A 772 25.67 -16.14 6.27
C LEU A 772 26.44 -14.82 6.15
N ILE A 773 27.76 -14.89 5.95
CA ILE A 773 28.61 -13.69 5.85
C ILE A 773 28.24 -12.86 4.62
N GLU A 774 27.99 -13.50 3.48
CA GLU A 774 27.52 -12.81 2.28
C GLU A 774 26.16 -12.12 2.50
N ILE A 775 25.20 -12.83 3.10
CA ILE A 775 23.86 -12.31 3.38
C ILE A 775 23.94 -11.09 4.32
N VAL A 776 24.67 -11.21 5.43
CA VAL A 776 24.84 -10.11 6.40
C VAL A 776 25.53 -8.91 5.76
N THR A 777 26.53 -9.12 4.91
CA THR A 777 27.24 -8.03 4.21
C THR A 777 26.32 -7.30 3.23
N ARG A 778 25.45 -8.01 2.51
CA ARG A 778 24.44 -7.41 1.62
C ARG A 778 23.37 -6.64 2.38
N ILE A 779 22.91 -7.18 3.52
CA ILE A 779 21.97 -6.48 4.41
C ILE A 779 22.60 -5.21 4.97
N SER A 780 23.86 -5.29 5.40
CA SER A 780 24.66 -4.16 5.86
C SER A 780 24.74 -3.07 4.80
N ASP A 781 25.02 -3.43 3.55
CA ASP A 781 25.08 -2.46 2.44
C ASP A 781 23.71 -1.83 2.11
N PHE A 782 22.62 -2.58 2.24
CA PHE A 782 21.26 -2.08 2.08
C PHE A 782 20.83 -1.14 3.22
N SER A 783 21.23 -1.46 4.45
CA SER A 783 20.85 -0.73 5.67
C SER A 783 21.79 0.45 5.98
N ASN A 784 22.83 0.63 5.16
CA ASN A 784 23.94 1.55 5.41
C ASN A 784 24.59 1.34 6.79
N LYS A 785 24.93 0.08 7.09
CA LYS A 785 25.45 -0.39 8.38
C LYS A 785 26.80 -1.05 8.31
#